data_AF-I0H7W1-F1
#
_entry.id   AF-I0H7W1-F1
#
_cell.length_a   1.000
_cell.length_b   1.000
_cell.length_c   1.000
_cell.angle_alpha   90.00
_cell.angle_beta   90.00
_cell.angle_gamma   90.00
#
_symmetry.space_group_name_H-M   'P 1'
#
loop_
_entity.id
_entity.type
_entity.pdbx_description
1 polymer ?
#
loop_
_entity_poly.entity_id
_entity_poly.type
_entity_poly.pdbx_seq_one_letter_code
_entity_poly.pdbx_strand_id
1 'polypeptide(L)'
;MSKRLPLLIALVATLLGSAAVTPARAAAVPQSRAAAVLQSRAADVLLSQGRPALASSQEGDAWAAANAVDGDAGTRWSSRFADPATADKQWIRVDLGAVTTVTRVVLQWEGAYGKSYEIQTSNDGSTWTTIKAVGNGAGGAETHDVTGSGRYVRLNATARGTGYGYSLWEFQVFGGTTPAQDTFTTVWSDTFDGPANTGPSSANWLTRTGTQYPGGAANWGTGSVETASDATANVALDGSGKLAITAIRDGGGRWTSGRIETQRSDFTPQRGEQLKFRAVLKQPSVANGLGYWPGFRATGAAYRGNYTNWPGVGETDIMTDVNGRGQLAQTLHCGTAPGGVCNEYDGRTSGFASCDGCQSGYHEYTQVIDRTKTDEEIRFYLDGRQTWVVRESQVGVAAWQAAVHHGFYLRLDLAIGGSLSNALNNGRTTPVAGTTSGGVLSVDEVSVSKSSAVPIKVEPVMVDPPVPAGPSVVKVTGTPGDWQLTVNGSPWVVNGLTYGPPQNAADGYIRDLVNMGVNTIRIWGPDAATPALLDTAARHGVKVVVGLWLNHGADYVNDTAYKTAVKAEIVAKVNELKGRQGVLLWDVGNEVILEMQNYGLTAEVVEARRVAYAKFVNEIAVAIHAADPNHPVTSTDAYTHAWTYYKPHAPALDLLAVNSYGAIDTVKRDWIAGGYTKPYILTEGGPAGEWEVPGDVNGVPSEPSDLAKKAAYQHSWNAIKGHPGVALGATLFHYGLENDFGGVWLNTTTGGWRRLGYHAVRSAYTGQDAPNTSPEITAMSVSDQTSVPAGGTFTVNVTAADPQGDLLRYNLMASDKHITGNRGLSHLTFTPTGSGSFTVRAPEALGVWKVYVYVYDGHGNVGIEQRSFRVVPPAAPGVDLSRGKAVSASSHQPTGANGPQLPSYAVDGDYGTRWASEWVDTAWLQVDLGSVQSFNRVRLAWETAYASAYTIQVSDDGVNFRTIHIQSSSDGGFDELTVSASSRYVRVNMTGRATAWGYSLYEFGVYRT
;
A
#
# COMPACT_ATOMS: atom_id res chain seq x y z
N MET A 1 -62.35 40.13 -10.91
CA MET A 1 -63.15 41.38 -10.83
C MET A 1 -62.37 42.45 -10.05
N SER A 2 -62.68 43.74 -10.26
CA SER A 2 -62.55 44.93 -9.35
C SER A 2 -61.74 44.80 -8.03
N LYS A 3 -60.90 45.76 -7.57
CA LYS A 3 -60.59 47.20 -7.88
C LYS A 3 -59.19 47.54 -7.27
N ARG A 4 -58.25 48.21 -7.96
CA ARG A 4 -57.92 49.66 -8.06
C ARG A 4 -57.11 50.35 -6.92
N LEU A 5 -56.08 51.08 -7.36
CA LEU A 5 -55.18 52.15 -6.81
C LEU A 5 -55.82 53.24 -5.90
N PRO A 6 -55.05 54.09 -5.15
CA PRO A 6 -53.96 55.04 -5.58
C PRO A 6 -52.65 54.98 -4.73
N LEU A 7 -51.50 55.68 -4.94
CA LEU A 7 -50.93 56.72 -5.86
C LEU A 7 -50.64 58.13 -5.26
N LEU A 8 -49.35 58.58 -5.29
CA LEU A 8 -48.73 59.96 -5.38
C LEU A 8 -47.16 59.78 -5.28
N ILE A 9 -46.18 60.59 -5.75
CA ILE A 9 -45.96 61.99 -6.24
C ILE A 9 -45.75 63.03 -5.10
N ALA A 10 -44.74 63.93 -5.04
CA ALA A 10 -43.72 64.50 -5.96
C ALA A 10 -42.24 64.27 -5.48
N LEU A 11 -41.08 64.79 -5.97
CA LEU A 11 -40.60 65.94 -6.80
C LEU A 11 -40.55 67.33 -6.07
N VAL A 12 -39.59 68.28 -6.21
CA VAL A 12 -38.43 68.59 -7.13
C VAL A 12 -37.36 69.48 -6.40
N ALA A 13 -36.08 69.61 -6.87
CA ALA A 13 -35.29 70.88 -7.05
C ALA A 13 -33.72 70.77 -7.08
N THR A 14 -33.04 71.68 -7.83
CA THR A 14 -31.57 71.87 -7.98
C THR A 14 -31.20 73.36 -8.15
N LEU A 15 -29.93 73.77 -7.94
CA LEU A 15 -29.29 74.93 -8.61
C LEU A 15 -27.75 75.00 -8.40
N LEU A 16 -27.06 75.91 -9.11
CA LEU A 16 -25.57 76.00 -9.26
C LEU A 16 -25.00 77.39 -8.86
N GLY A 17 -23.67 77.51 -8.68
CA GLY A 17 -23.00 78.82 -8.57
C GLY A 17 -21.47 78.84 -8.42
N SER A 18 -20.77 79.20 -9.50
CA SER A 18 -19.39 79.70 -9.69
C SER A 18 -18.83 80.74 -8.66
N ALA A 19 -17.52 81.07 -8.56
CA ALA A 19 -16.23 80.49 -9.04
C ALA A 19 -15.00 81.36 -8.58
N ALA A 20 -13.78 80.92 -8.94
CA ALA A 20 -12.55 81.71 -9.25
C ALA A 20 -11.41 81.91 -8.20
N VAL A 21 -10.23 82.23 -8.77
CA VAL A 21 -8.93 82.65 -8.20
C VAL A 21 -7.93 81.56 -7.73
N THR A 22 -6.68 81.72 -8.16
CA THR A 22 -5.43 80.94 -7.90
C THR A 22 -4.25 81.97 -7.88
N PRO A 23 -2.94 81.62 -7.68
CA PRO A 23 -2.29 80.32 -7.50
C PRO A 23 -1.21 80.29 -6.37
N ALA A 24 -0.26 79.34 -6.48
CA ALA A 24 1.08 79.26 -5.85
C ALA A 24 1.21 78.73 -4.39
N ARG A 25 2.20 77.88 -4.03
CA ARG A 25 3.13 77.03 -4.83
C ARG A 25 3.86 76.02 -3.92
N ALA A 26 3.75 74.71 -4.17
CA ALA A 26 4.65 73.67 -3.62
C ALA A 26 4.61 72.38 -4.48
N ALA A 27 5.63 71.52 -4.36
CA ALA A 27 5.88 70.36 -5.23
C ALA A 27 4.83 69.24 -5.14
N ALA A 28 4.74 68.42 -6.19
CA ALA A 28 3.81 67.28 -6.29
C ALA A 28 4.51 65.93 -6.11
N VAL A 29 3.76 64.95 -5.60
CA VAL A 29 4.04 63.50 -5.70
C VAL A 29 2.77 62.86 -6.27
N PRO A 30 2.84 61.99 -7.30
CA PRO A 30 1.65 61.44 -7.94
C PRO A 30 1.03 60.34 -7.08
N GLN A 31 -0.15 60.61 -6.49
CA GLN A 31 -1.04 59.55 -6.04
C GLN A 31 -1.67 58.88 -7.27
N SER A 32 -1.41 57.58 -7.45
CA SER A 32 -2.16 56.76 -8.39
C SER A 32 -3.61 56.64 -7.92
N ARG A 33 -4.56 56.80 -8.84
CA ARG A 33 -5.98 56.54 -8.55
C ARG A 33 -6.17 55.04 -8.36
N ALA A 34 -6.51 54.61 -7.16
CA ALA A 34 -7.08 53.29 -6.95
C ALA A 34 -8.43 53.24 -7.69
N ALA A 35 -8.49 52.50 -8.79
CA ALA A 35 -9.77 52.11 -9.38
C ALA A 35 -10.47 51.17 -8.40
N ALA A 36 -11.73 51.45 -8.06
CA ALA A 36 -12.51 50.56 -7.22
C ALA A 36 -12.81 49.27 -8.00
N VAL A 37 -12.05 48.21 -7.72
CA VAL A 37 -12.32 46.88 -8.27
C VAL A 37 -13.63 46.38 -7.67
N LEU A 38 -14.68 46.38 -8.49
CA LEU A 38 -15.88 45.61 -8.22
C LEU A 38 -15.49 44.13 -8.29
N GLN A 39 -15.22 43.52 -7.14
CA GLN A 39 -15.03 42.08 -7.05
C GLN A 39 -16.31 41.38 -7.53
N SER A 40 -16.23 40.71 -8.68
CA SER A 40 -17.21 39.70 -9.06
C SER A 40 -17.15 38.59 -8.03
N ARG A 41 -18.17 38.49 -7.16
CA ARG A 41 -18.33 37.31 -6.30
C ARG A 41 -18.44 36.09 -7.21
N ALA A 42 -17.61 35.08 -6.95
CA ALA A 42 -17.84 33.75 -7.50
C ALA A 42 -19.23 33.25 -7.03
N ALA A 43 -19.84 32.38 -7.83
CA ALA A 43 -21.11 31.76 -7.42
C ALA A 43 -20.90 30.88 -6.19
N ASP A 44 -21.84 30.93 -5.24
CA ASP A 44 -21.87 30.00 -4.10
C ASP A 44 -21.82 28.55 -4.59
N VAL A 45 -20.80 27.79 -4.17
CA VAL A 45 -20.71 26.35 -4.46
C VAL A 45 -21.55 25.58 -3.44
N LEU A 46 -22.27 24.55 -3.88
CA LEU A 46 -22.93 23.59 -2.99
C LEU A 46 -21.88 22.63 -2.42
N LEU A 47 -21.60 22.76 -1.12
CA LEU A 47 -20.50 22.08 -0.44
C LEU A 47 -20.92 20.74 0.19
N SER A 48 -22.20 20.58 0.56
CA SER A 48 -22.70 19.41 1.28
C SER A 48 -23.11 18.23 0.41
N GLN A 49 -23.34 18.40 -0.90
CA GLN A 49 -23.86 17.30 -1.72
C GLN A 49 -22.84 16.14 -1.81
N GLY A 50 -23.34 14.91 -1.62
CA GLY A 50 -22.55 13.67 -1.60
C GLY A 50 -21.61 13.53 -0.39
N ARG A 51 -21.68 14.42 0.60
CA ARG A 51 -20.76 14.41 1.75
C ARG A 51 -21.21 13.45 2.86
N PRO A 52 -20.28 12.95 3.70
CA PRO A 52 -20.63 12.19 4.89
C PRO A 52 -21.52 13.00 5.85
N ALA A 53 -22.68 12.46 6.20
CA ALA A 53 -23.62 13.05 7.13
C ALA A 53 -23.95 12.11 8.29
N LEU A 54 -24.20 12.68 9.47
CA LEU A 54 -24.53 11.98 10.71
C LEU A 54 -25.64 12.73 11.45
N ALA A 55 -26.46 12.01 12.22
CA ALA A 55 -27.53 12.61 13.02
C ALA A 55 -27.55 12.05 14.45
N SER A 56 -28.22 12.74 15.37
CA SER A 56 -28.48 12.27 16.73
C SER A 56 -29.35 11.02 16.78
N SER A 57 -30.22 10.83 15.78
CA SER A 57 -31.00 9.60 15.59
C SER A 57 -31.54 9.50 14.15
N GLN A 58 -31.99 8.31 13.78
CA GLN A 58 -32.81 8.08 12.58
C GLN A 58 -34.03 7.19 12.90
N GLU A 59 -35.16 7.52 12.28
CA GLU A 59 -36.46 6.82 12.38
C GLU A 59 -36.33 5.35 11.97
N GLY A 60 -35.52 5.08 10.94
CA GLY A 60 -35.12 3.77 10.46
C GLY A 60 -34.07 3.92 9.36
N ASP A 61 -33.52 2.82 8.85
CA ASP A 61 -32.35 2.87 7.95
C ASP A 61 -32.69 3.43 6.55
N ALA A 62 -33.96 3.37 6.16
CA ALA A 62 -34.48 4.06 4.96
C ALA A 62 -34.55 5.60 5.11
N TRP A 63 -34.27 6.15 6.29
CA TRP A 63 -34.36 7.58 6.60
C TRP A 63 -33.05 8.13 7.20
N ALA A 64 -31.92 7.61 6.73
CA ALA A 64 -30.57 7.92 7.21
C ALA A 64 -30.16 9.38 6.95
N ALA A 65 -29.13 9.86 7.67
CA ALA A 65 -28.65 11.23 7.55
C ALA A 65 -28.08 11.59 6.16
N ALA A 66 -27.59 10.59 5.40
CA ALA A 66 -27.10 10.77 4.03
C ALA A 66 -28.20 11.21 3.05
N ASN A 67 -29.45 10.78 3.29
CA ASN A 67 -30.63 11.10 2.49
C ASN A 67 -31.09 12.57 2.60
N ALA A 68 -30.33 13.43 3.29
CA ALA A 68 -30.56 14.87 3.30
C ALA A 68 -29.40 15.64 2.65
N VAL A 69 -28.50 14.94 1.96
CA VAL A 69 -27.35 15.53 1.25
C VAL A 69 -27.00 14.78 -0.04
N ASP A 70 -27.85 13.89 -0.55
CA ASP A 70 -27.61 13.16 -1.80
C ASP A 70 -28.02 13.98 -3.04
N GLY A 71 -28.95 14.92 -2.90
CA GLY A 71 -29.54 15.72 -3.97
C GLY A 71 -30.79 15.10 -4.61
N ASP A 72 -31.36 14.04 -4.05
CA ASP A 72 -32.64 13.46 -4.50
C ASP A 72 -33.80 13.95 -3.63
N ALA A 73 -34.63 14.83 -4.18
CA ALA A 73 -35.83 15.34 -3.50
C ALA A 73 -36.91 14.26 -3.22
N GLY A 74 -36.69 13.00 -3.61
CA GLY A 74 -37.48 11.83 -3.20
C GLY A 74 -36.98 11.10 -1.94
N THR A 75 -35.77 11.38 -1.45
CA THR A 75 -35.20 10.80 -0.21
C THR A 75 -35.21 11.83 0.92
N ARG A 76 -35.20 11.39 2.18
CA ARG A 76 -35.17 12.28 3.35
C ARG A 76 -34.44 11.66 4.53
N TRP A 77 -33.81 12.50 5.35
CA TRP A 77 -33.52 12.16 6.75
C TRP A 77 -34.77 12.33 7.61
N SER A 78 -34.94 11.48 8.63
CA SER A 78 -36.01 11.60 9.63
C SER A 78 -35.50 11.20 11.01
N SER A 79 -35.65 12.06 12.02
CA SER A 79 -35.28 11.76 13.41
C SER A 79 -36.27 10.81 14.09
N ARG A 80 -35.84 10.06 15.12
CA ARG A 80 -36.76 9.26 15.96
C ARG A 80 -37.79 10.13 16.68
N PHE A 81 -38.96 9.53 16.92
CA PHE A 81 -40.04 10.14 17.68
C PHE A 81 -39.76 10.06 19.20
N ALA A 82 -39.57 11.22 19.84
CA ALA A 82 -39.59 11.41 21.30
C ALA A 82 -38.69 10.47 22.13
N ASP A 83 -37.37 10.69 22.10
CA ASP A 83 -36.45 10.11 23.09
C ASP A 83 -36.60 10.84 24.47
N PRO A 84 -36.97 10.13 25.56
CA PRO A 84 -37.06 10.72 26.90
C PRO A 84 -35.73 11.31 27.42
N ALA A 85 -34.59 10.88 26.90
CA ALA A 85 -33.27 11.35 27.33
C ALA A 85 -32.86 12.71 26.73
N THR A 86 -33.46 13.14 25.61
CA THR A 86 -32.98 14.34 24.86
C THR A 86 -33.96 15.51 24.79
N ALA A 87 -35.17 15.37 25.35
CA ALA A 87 -36.16 16.45 25.53
C ALA A 87 -36.29 17.40 24.31
N ASP A 88 -36.86 16.89 23.23
CA ASP A 88 -37.13 17.56 21.95
C ASP A 88 -35.91 18.08 21.15
N LYS A 89 -34.68 17.90 21.62
CA LYS A 89 -33.48 18.25 20.86
C LYS A 89 -33.02 17.10 19.96
N GLN A 90 -32.71 17.41 18.70
CA GLN A 90 -32.11 16.51 17.71
C GLN A 90 -31.18 17.31 16.78
N TRP A 91 -30.21 16.67 16.15
CA TRP A 91 -29.31 17.31 15.20
C TRP A 91 -28.97 16.44 13.99
N ILE A 92 -28.62 17.10 12.88
CA ILE A 92 -27.98 16.51 11.71
C ILE A 92 -26.76 17.36 11.34
N ARG A 93 -25.62 16.72 11.06
CA ARG A 93 -24.36 17.35 10.66
C ARG A 93 -23.81 16.76 9.38
N VAL A 94 -23.12 17.57 8.60
CA VAL A 94 -22.39 17.17 7.39
C VAL A 94 -20.90 17.53 7.53
N ASP A 95 -20.01 16.68 7.04
CA ASP A 95 -18.56 16.91 6.94
C ASP A 95 -18.21 17.41 5.54
N LEU A 96 -17.80 18.67 5.42
CA LEU A 96 -17.38 19.29 4.16
C LEU A 96 -16.01 18.79 3.66
N GLY A 97 -15.30 17.98 4.46
CA GLY A 97 -13.98 17.43 4.20
C GLY A 97 -12.81 18.37 4.54
N ALA A 98 -13.03 19.68 4.52
CA ALA A 98 -12.05 20.70 4.88
C ALA A 98 -12.71 21.93 5.50
N VAL A 99 -11.96 22.72 6.28
CA VAL A 99 -12.46 23.98 6.89
C VAL A 99 -12.77 24.99 5.79
N THR A 100 -14.06 25.18 5.52
CA THR A 100 -14.57 26.00 4.41
C THR A 100 -15.42 27.16 4.94
N THR A 101 -15.56 28.25 4.18
CA THR A 101 -16.47 29.35 4.56
C THR A 101 -17.89 29.00 4.12
N VAL A 102 -18.84 29.12 5.05
CA VAL A 102 -20.27 28.96 4.79
C VAL A 102 -20.87 30.35 4.60
N THR A 103 -21.45 30.59 3.42
CA THR A 103 -22.12 31.86 3.05
C THR A 103 -23.64 31.76 3.18
N ARG A 104 -24.20 30.58 2.94
CA ARG A 104 -25.64 30.35 2.88
C ARG A 104 -25.97 28.90 3.22
N VAL A 105 -27.14 28.66 3.79
CA VAL A 105 -27.69 27.32 4.03
C VAL A 105 -29.13 27.29 3.56
N VAL A 106 -29.55 26.25 2.86
CA VAL A 106 -30.94 26.00 2.50
C VAL A 106 -31.40 24.70 3.16
N LEU A 107 -32.50 24.77 3.89
CA LEU A 107 -33.17 23.63 4.50
C LEU A 107 -34.44 23.35 3.70
N GLN A 108 -34.57 22.14 3.13
CA GLN A 108 -35.80 21.67 2.50
C GLN A 108 -36.52 20.74 3.49
N TRP A 109 -37.35 21.31 4.35
CA TRP A 109 -38.09 20.53 5.34
C TRP A 109 -39.21 19.71 4.70
N GLU A 110 -39.46 18.54 5.28
CA GLU A 110 -40.73 17.82 5.17
C GLU A 110 -41.81 18.55 6.01
N GLY A 111 -43.07 18.10 5.99
CA GLY A 111 -44.11 18.57 6.92
C GLY A 111 -43.72 18.43 8.41
N ALA A 112 -42.80 17.52 8.76
CA ALA A 112 -42.16 17.44 10.07
C ALA A 112 -40.92 18.37 10.19
N TYR A 113 -41.15 19.66 10.44
CA TYR A 113 -40.10 20.70 10.48
C TYR A 113 -39.72 21.19 11.89
N GLY A 114 -38.59 21.90 12.00
CA GLY A 114 -38.16 22.57 13.23
C GLY A 114 -38.68 24.00 13.38
N LYS A 115 -39.38 24.30 14.48
CA LYS A 115 -39.80 25.66 14.86
C LYS A 115 -38.66 26.47 15.48
N SER A 116 -37.81 25.83 16.26
CA SER A 116 -36.59 26.44 16.79
C SER A 116 -35.39 25.57 16.48
N TYR A 117 -34.31 26.18 15.99
CA TYR A 117 -33.07 25.50 15.62
C TYR A 117 -31.89 26.47 15.54
N GLU A 118 -30.69 25.93 15.64
CA GLU A 118 -29.43 26.63 15.38
C GLU A 118 -28.73 26.01 14.18
N ILE A 119 -28.09 26.82 13.35
CA ILE A 119 -27.09 26.38 12.38
C ILE A 119 -25.73 26.69 13.00
N GLN A 120 -24.87 25.68 13.07
CA GLN A 120 -23.61 25.72 13.80
C GLN A 120 -22.47 25.20 12.93
N THR A 121 -21.25 25.70 13.16
CA THR A 121 -20.03 25.17 12.54
C THR A 121 -19.04 24.65 13.58
N SER A 122 -18.14 23.77 13.13
CA SER A 122 -17.08 23.18 13.94
C SER A 122 -15.86 22.79 13.09
N ASN A 123 -14.66 22.85 13.67
CA ASN A 123 -13.44 22.34 13.03
C ASN A 123 -13.11 20.89 13.44
N ASP A 124 -13.55 20.47 14.62
CA ASP A 124 -13.19 19.22 15.30
C ASP A 124 -14.38 18.23 15.44
N GLY A 125 -15.58 18.65 15.04
CA GLY A 125 -16.83 17.89 15.15
C GLY A 125 -17.43 17.82 16.56
N SER A 126 -16.80 18.43 17.57
CA SER A 126 -17.17 18.35 18.99
C SER A 126 -17.41 19.72 19.65
N THR A 127 -16.60 20.72 19.32
CA THR A 127 -16.76 22.13 19.71
C THR A 127 -17.58 22.86 18.65
N TRP A 128 -18.73 23.45 19.04
CA TRP A 128 -19.69 24.03 18.09
C TRP A 128 -19.92 25.52 18.32
N THR A 129 -19.87 26.31 17.25
CA THR A 129 -20.17 27.75 17.23
C THR A 129 -21.47 27.99 16.48
N THR A 130 -22.46 28.62 17.12
CA THR A 130 -23.72 29.00 16.45
C THR A 130 -23.51 30.19 15.50
N ILE A 131 -23.74 29.94 14.21
CA ILE A 131 -23.66 30.94 13.12
C ILE A 131 -25.04 31.49 12.70
N LYS A 132 -26.13 30.80 13.10
CA LYS A 132 -27.52 31.27 12.97
C LYS A 132 -28.36 30.67 14.09
N ALA A 133 -29.24 31.46 14.70
CA ALA A 133 -30.31 30.94 15.54
C ALA A 133 -31.66 31.34 14.93
N VAL A 134 -32.62 30.42 14.95
CA VAL A 134 -34.00 30.59 14.45
C VAL A 134 -34.95 30.13 15.56
N GLY A 135 -35.92 30.97 15.93
CA GLY A 135 -36.89 30.67 17.00
C GLY A 135 -38.35 30.56 16.55
N ASN A 136 -38.63 30.80 15.27
CA ASN A 136 -39.92 30.62 14.63
C ASN A 136 -39.71 30.26 13.15
N GLY A 137 -39.08 29.10 12.90
CA GLY A 137 -38.98 28.48 11.58
C GLY A 137 -40.36 28.19 10.99
N ALA A 138 -40.45 28.20 9.67
CA ALA A 138 -41.72 28.13 8.93
C ALA A 138 -41.99 26.74 8.31
N GLY A 139 -40.96 25.91 8.16
CA GLY A 139 -41.04 24.68 7.36
C GLY A 139 -40.99 24.96 5.85
N GLY A 140 -41.03 23.89 5.06
CA GLY A 140 -40.76 23.96 3.62
C GLY A 140 -39.33 24.41 3.31
N ALA A 141 -39.15 25.25 2.29
CA ALA A 141 -37.85 25.76 1.85
C ALA A 141 -37.41 26.99 2.67
N GLU A 142 -36.50 26.80 3.63
CA GLU A 142 -35.93 27.89 4.43
C GLU A 142 -34.47 28.19 4.03
N THR A 143 -34.25 29.34 3.37
CA THR A 143 -32.92 29.84 3.00
C THR A 143 -32.40 30.82 4.05
N HIS A 144 -31.18 30.59 4.52
CA HIS A 144 -30.47 31.43 5.48
C HIS A 144 -29.13 31.88 4.94
N ASP A 145 -28.98 33.17 4.66
CA ASP A 145 -27.65 33.78 4.59
C ASP A 145 -27.02 33.75 5.98
N VAL A 146 -25.73 33.38 6.02
CA VAL A 146 -24.94 33.14 7.24
C VAL A 146 -23.49 33.60 7.04
N THR A 147 -22.71 33.64 8.11
CA THR A 147 -21.28 33.92 8.02
C THR A 147 -20.53 33.12 9.08
N GLY A 148 -19.64 32.24 8.64
CA GLY A 148 -18.78 31.45 9.51
C GLY A 148 -17.93 30.47 8.71
N SER A 149 -17.11 29.69 9.40
CA SER A 149 -16.31 28.62 8.80
C SER A 149 -16.28 27.38 9.69
N GLY A 150 -16.02 26.24 9.08
CA GLY A 150 -15.89 24.94 9.75
C GLY A 150 -15.59 23.82 8.75
N ARG A 151 -15.06 22.70 9.25
CA ARG A 151 -15.07 21.41 8.52
C ARG A 151 -16.46 20.80 8.58
N TYR A 152 -17.13 20.92 9.72
CA TYR A 152 -18.48 20.39 9.93
C TYR A 152 -19.50 21.52 10.03
N VAL A 153 -20.69 21.28 9.48
CA VAL A 153 -21.86 22.16 9.63
C VAL A 153 -23.02 21.34 10.17
N ARG A 154 -23.72 21.85 11.19
CA ARG A 154 -24.79 21.14 11.90
C ARG A 154 -26.03 21.99 12.05
N LEU A 155 -27.18 21.39 11.75
CA LEU A 155 -28.48 21.86 12.22
C LEU A 155 -28.74 21.23 13.59
N ASN A 156 -28.86 22.06 14.63
CA ASN A 156 -29.18 21.67 16.00
C ASN A 156 -30.62 22.12 16.31
N ALA A 157 -31.60 21.26 16.09
CA ALA A 157 -33.01 21.56 16.26
C ALA A 157 -33.44 21.41 17.74
N THR A 158 -34.22 22.37 18.23
CA THR A 158 -34.49 22.58 19.66
C THR A 158 -35.97 22.77 20.02
N ALA A 159 -36.85 23.01 19.04
CA ALA A 159 -38.30 22.87 19.21
C ALA A 159 -38.96 22.48 17.88
N ARG A 160 -39.98 21.63 17.95
CA ARG A 160 -40.68 21.09 16.76
C ARG A 160 -41.77 22.05 16.25
N GLY A 161 -42.01 22.03 14.94
CA GLY A 161 -43.10 22.77 14.28
C GLY A 161 -44.44 22.01 14.25
N THR A 162 -44.40 20.68 14.37
CA THR A 162 -45.57 19.81 14.41
C THR A 162 -45.42 18.77 15.54
N GLY A 163 -46.39 17.86 15.67
CA GLY A 163 -46.30 16.75 16.63
C GLY A 163 -45.30 15.64 16.25
N TYR A 164 -44.77 15.65 15.02
CA TYR A 164 -43.88 14.62 14.48
C TYR A 164 -42.41 14.84 14.89
N GLY A 165 -41.45 14.15 14.27
CA GLY A 165 -40.02 14.40 14.46
C GLY A 165 -39.52 15.65 13.73
N TYR A 166 -38.23 15.66 13.41
CA TYR A 166 -37.61 16.56 12.43
C TYR A 166 -37.24 15.76 11.18
N SER A 167 -37.51 16.30 9.99
CA SER A 167 -37.22 15.64 8.72
C SER A 167 -36.90 16.63 7.61
N LEU A 168 -35.83 16.33 6.86
CA LEU A 168 -35.33 17.14 5.76
C LEU A 168 -35.21 16.26 4.51
N TRP A 169 -35.76 16.74 3.40
CA TRP A 169 -35.41 16.25 2.06
C TRP A 169 -33.97 16.63 1.72
N GLU A 170 -33.54 17.85 2.06
CA GLU A 170 -32.21 18.37 1.71
C GLU A 170 -31.68 19.38 2.75
N PHE A 171 -30.38 19.30 3.04
CA PHE A 171 -29.58 20.17 3.92
C PHE A 171 -28.39 20.72 3.12
N GLN A 172 -28.67 21.79 2.37
CA GLN A 172 -27.75 22.34 1.39
C GLN A 172 -26.89 23.43 2.03
N VAL A 173 -25.61 23.12 2.21
CA VAL A 173 -24.60 24.06 2.71
C VAL A 173 -23.90 24.69 1.52
N PHE A 174 -24.05 26.00 1.37
CA PHE A 174 -23.45 26.79 0.31
C PHE A 174 -22.29 27.64 0.84
N GLY A 175 -21.27 27.81 0.01
CA GLY A 175 -20.09 28.57 0.42
C GLY A 175 -18.97 28.60 -0.62
N GLY A 176 -17.77 28.82 -0.09
CA GLY A 176 -16.55 28.84 -0.89
C GLY A 176 -15.31 28.82 -0.01
N THR A 177 -14.16 28.59 -0.64
CA THR A 177 -12.86 28.71 0.01
C THR A 177 -12.47 30.18 0.16
N THR A 178 -12.86 30.81 1.28
CA THR A 178 -11.84 31.65 1.94
C THR A 178 -10.80 30.67 2.46
N PRO A 179 -9.52 30.74 2.05
CA PRO A 179 -8.50 29.92 2.65
C PRO A 179 -8.47 30.16 4.17
N ALA A 180 -8.17 29.11 4.95
CA ALA A 180 -7.50 29.34 6.23
C ALA A 180 -6.21 30.10 5.89
N GLN A 181 -6.18 31.42 6.19
CA GLN A 181 -5.40 32.43 5.47
C GLN A 181 -4.07 31.88 4.97
N ASP A 182 -3.97 31.58 3.67
CA ASP A 182 -2.85 30.83 3.11
C ASP A 182 -1.56 31.61 3.42
N THR A 183 -0.80 31.14 4.41
CA THR A 183 0.35 31.88 4.95
C THR A 183 1.48 31.96 3.94
N PHE A 184 1.34 31.20 2.85
CA PHE A 184 2.16 31.11 1.67
C PHE A 184 1.98 32.31 0.75
N THR A 185 3.06 33.09 0.57
CA THR A 185 3.17 34.08 -0.50
C THR A 185 3.75 33.40 -1.75
N THR A 186 3.10 33.55 -2.90
CA THR A 186 3.63 33.06 -4.18
C THR A 186 4.90 33.81 -4.57
N VAL A 187 5.98 33.07 -4.83
CA VAL A 187 7.31 33.59 -5.20
C VAL A 187 7.70 33.31 -6.66
N TRP A 188 6.93 32.46 -7.35
CA TRP A 188 6.95 32.26 -8.79
C TRP A 188 5.68 31.52 -9.24
N SER A 189 5.21 31.77 -10.46
CA SER A 189 4.10 31.02 -11.09
C SER A 189 4.13 31.16 -12.60
N ASP A 190 3.54 30.19 -13.29
CA ASP A 190 3.19 30.26 -14.71
C ASP A 190 1.78 29.71 -14.93
N THR A 191 0.96 30.47 -15.66
CA THR A 191 -0.44 30.18 -16.05
C THR A 191 -0.54 29.82 -17.54
N PHE A 192 0.59 29.67 -18.24
CA PHE A 192 0.64 29.20 -19.63
C PHE A 192 -0.22 30.03 -20.62
N ASP A 193 -0.47 31.30 -20.28
CA ASP A 193 -1.18 32.27 -21.12
C ASP A 193 -0.39 32.58 -22.41
N GLY A 194 -1.01 32.32 -23.56
CA GLY A 194 -0.45 32.67 -24.86
C GLY A 194 -1.26 32.10 -26.04
N PRO A 195 -0.86 32.38 -27.29
CA PRO A 195 -1.55 31.89 -28.48
C PRO A 195 -1.46 30.37 -28.63
N ALA A 196 -2.51 29.75 -29.18
CA ALA A 196 -2.51 28.32 -29.49
C ALA A 196 -1.35 27.94 -30.44
N ASN A 197 -0.72 26.79 -30.19
CA ASN A 197 0.39 26.23 -30.98
C ASN A 197 1.72 27.03 -30.90
N THR A 198 1.93 27.85 -29.87
CA THR A 198 3.26 28.41 -29.53
C THR A 198 3.90 27.66 -28.36
N GLY A 199 5.24 27.66 -28.25
CA GLY A 199 5.92 27.11 -27.07
C GLY A 199 5.71 27.94 -25.80
N PRO A 200 5.94 27.37 -24.60
CA PRO A 200 5.87 28.09 -23.33
C PRO A 200 6.98 29.14 -23.20
N SER A 201 6.81 30.10 -22.27
CA SER A 201 7.72 31.23 -22.10
C SER A 201 9.15 30.79 -21.76
N SER A 202 10.11 31.11 -22.63
CA SER A 202 11.53 30.79 -22.44
C SER A 202 12.22 31.59 -21.33
N ALA A 203 11.55 32.63 -20.79
CA ALA A 203 11.96 33.30 -19.56
C ALA A 203 11.62 32.47 -18.30
N ASN A 204 10.63 31.58 -18.38
CA ASN A 204 10.23 30.67 -17.31
C ASN A 204 10.78 29.25 -17.50
N TRP A 205 10.90 28.76 -18.74
CA TRP A 205 11.16 27.36 -19.05
C TRP A 205 12.38 27.11 -19.93
N LEU A 206 13.05 25.99 -19.66
CA LEU A 206 14.07 25.34 -20.47
C LEU A 206 13.49 24.06 -21.07
N THR A 207 13.41 23.97 -22.40
CA THR A 207 13.05 22.70 -23.06
C THR A 207 14.25 21.77 -23.13
N ARG A 208 14.02 20.47 -22.91
CA ARG A 208 15.01 19.41 -23.08
C ARG A 208 14.65 18.57 -24.30
N THR A 209 15.64 18.24 -25.12
CA THR A 209 15.47 17.53 -26.38
C THR A 209 16.44 16.35 -26.49
N GLY A 210 16.15 15.41 -27.39
CA GLY A 210 16.91 14.16 -27.52
C GLY A 210 16.45 13.08 -26.55
N THR A 211 17.31 12.10 -26.26
CA THR A 211 17.03 10.97 -25.36
C THR A 211 17.79 11.04 -24.03
N GLN A 212 18.53 12.14 -23.78
CA GLN A 212 19.34 12.31 -22.57
C GLN A 212 19.80 13.76 -22.36
N TYR A 213 20.23 14.06 -21.14
CA TYR A 213 21.02 15.26 -20.87
C TYR A 213 22.40 15.21 -21.56
N PRO A 214 22.97 16.35 -21.99
CA PRO A 214 24.36 16.41 -22.44
C PRO A 214 25.32 15.95 -21.34
N GLY A 215 25.94 14.77 -21.53
CA GLY A 215 26.80 14.12 -20.53
C GLY A 215 26.06 13.35 -19.42
N GLY A 216 24.73 13.32 -19.42
CA GLY A 216 23.93 12.50 -18.50
C GLY A 216 23.66 11.09 -19.02
N ALA A 217 22.91 10.30 -18.23
CA ALA A 217 22.54 8.93 -18.58
C ALA A 217 21.67 8.86 -19.85
N ALA A 218 21.94 7.86 -20.70
CA ALA A 218 21.16 7.55 -21.89
C ALA A 218 19.71 7.17 -21.55
N ASN A 219 18.78 7.43 -22.48
CA ASN A 219 17.34 7.12 -22.34
C ASN A 219 16.77 7.67 -21.01
N TRP A 220 17.11 8.93 -20.74
CA TRP A 220 16.83 9.71 -19.51
C TRP A 220 17.21 9.04 -18.18
N GLY A 221 18.02 7.99 -18.20
CA GLY A 221 18.32 7.14 -17.03
C GLY A 221 17.20 6.14 -16.68
N THR A 222 16.06 6.19 -17.35
CA THR A 222 14.87 5.36 -17.09
C THR A 222 14.69 4.23 -18.10
N GLY A 223 15.36 4.31 -19.25
CA GLY A 223 15.12 3.40 -20.38
C GLY A 223 13.87 3.74 -21.20
N SER A 224 13.32 4.96 -21.05
CA SER A 224 12.20 5.44 -21.87
C SER A 224 12.62 5.61 -23.35
N VAL A 225 11.65 5.52 -24.27
CA VAL A 225 11.89 5.35 -25.72
C VAL A 225 11.51 6.58 -26.56
N GLU A 226 11.00 7.65 -25.94
CA GLU A 226 10.73 8.91 -26.62
C GLU A 226 12.01 9.70 -26.94
N THR A 227 12.04 10.33 -28.11
CA THR A 227 12.89 11.49 -28.34
C THR A 227 12.14 12.74 -27.85
N ALA A 228 12.64 13.38 -26.79
CA ALA A 228 12.10 14.64 -26.33
C ALA A 228 12.31 15.74 -27.38
N SER A 229 11.33 16.63 -27.52
CA SER A 229 11.17 17.55 -28.64
C SER A 229 10.66 18.91 -28.16
N ASP A 230 11.17 19.98 -28.77
CA ASP A 230 10.70 21.36 -28.60
C ASP A 230 9.72 21.81 -29.70
N ALA A 231 9.37 20.92 -30.63
CA ALA A 231 8.35 21.17 -31.63
C ALA A 231 6.97 21.34 -30.97
N THR A 232 6.16 22.27 -31.48
CA THR A 232 4.83 22.59 -30.93
C THR A 232 3.78 21.48 -31.13
N ALA A 233 4.12 20.41 -31.84
CA ALA A 233 3.35 19.16 -31.83
C ALA A 233 3.51 18.39 -30.50
N ASN A 234 4.64 18.55 -29.80
CA ASN A 234 4.95 17.86 -28.54
C ASN A 234 4.88 18.77 -27.30
N VAL A 235 5.18 20.07 -27.43
CA VAL A 235 5.14 21.05 -26.33
C VAL A 235 4.55 22.38 -26.83
N ALA A 236 3.29 22.67 -26.49
CA ALA A 236 2.64 23.92 -26.90
C ALA A 236 1.58 24.42 -25.92
N LEU A 237 1.28 25.72 -26.02
CA LEU A 237 0.12 26.35 -25.40
C LEU A 237 -1.15 26.03 -26.20
N ASP A 238 -2.27 25.82 -25.51
CA ASP A 238 -3.56 25.46 -26.12
C ASP A 238 -4.39 26.67 -26.60
N GLY A 239 -4.00 27.89 -26.22
CA GLY A 239 -4.72 29.13 -26.49
C GLY A 239 -5.79 29.51 -25.45
N SER A 240 -5.93 28.72 -24.39
CA SER A 240 -6.93 28.84 -23.32
C SER A 240 -6.30 28.90 -21.92
N GLY A 241 -5.02 29.29 -21.84
CA GLY A 241 -4.26 29.39 -20.60
C GLY A 241 -3.72 28.05 -20.10
N LYS A 242 -3.36 27.11 -20.99
CA LYS A 242 -2.84 25.79 -20.60
C LYS A 242 -1.69 25.34 -21.48
N LEU A 243 -0.77 24.58 -20.88
CA LEU A 243 0.25 23.80 -21.57
C LEU A 243 -0.31 22.43 -21.96
N ALA A 244 0.03 21.97 -23.16
CA ALA A 244 -0.10 20.60 -23.62
C ALA A 244 1.29 20.00 -23.86
N ILE A 245 1.61 18.93 -23.13
CA ILE A 245 2.73 18.03 -23.44
C ILE A 245 2.14 16.76 -24.07
N THR A 246 2.42 16.52 -25.34
CA THR A 246 1.78 15.49 -26.17
C THR A 246 2.76 14.41 -26.60
N ALA A 247 2.45 13.15 -26.30
CA ALA A 247 3.20 12.00 -26.78
C ALA A 247 2.69 11.54 -28.15
N ILE A 248 3.58 11.51 -29.16
CA ILE A 248 3.26 11.18 -30.55
C ILE A 248 4.07 9.97 -31.00
N ARG A 249 3.38 8.95 -31.50
CA ARG A 249 3.96 7.84 -32.26
C ARG A 249 3.84 8.09 -33.76
N ASP A 250 4.96 8.01 -34.48
CA ASP A 250 4.99 8.15 -35.94
C ASP A 250 4.64 6.84 -36.69
N GLY A 251 4.52 6.93 -38.02
CA GLY A 251 4.23 5.77 -38.88
C GLY A 251 5.34 4.72 -38.95
N GLY A 252 6.56 5.05 -38.53
CA GLY A 252 7.66 4.10 -38.32
C GLY A 252 7.65 3.48 -36.91
N GLY A 253 6.72 3.89 -36.06
CA GLY A 253 6.55 3.40 -34.70
C GLY A 253 7.43 4.08 -33.64
N ARG A 254 8.18 5.13 -34.00
CA ARG A 254 9.04 5.92 -33.10
C ARG A 254 8.19 6.89 -32.28
N TRP A 255 8.61 7.18 -31.06
CA TRP A 255 7.92 8.12 -30.17
C TRP A 255 8.67 9.45 -30.04
N THR A 256 7.93 10.55 -30.03
CA THR A 256 8.38 11.85 -29.53
C THR A 256 7.46 12.35 -28.42
N SER A 257 7.99 13.15 -27.51
CA SER A 257 7.23 13.77 -26.42
C SER A 257 7.93 15.06 -25.95
N GLY A 258 7.47 15.65 -24.84
CA GLY A 258 8.05 16.85 -24.25
C GLY A 258 8.64 16.65 -22.86
N ARG A 259 9.67 17.43 -22.54
CA ARG A 259 10.31 17.55 -21.23
C ARG A 259 10.76 19.00 -21.03
N ILE A 260 10.22 19.68 -20.02
CA ILE A 260 10.57 21.07 -19.69
C ILE A 260 10.95 21.21 -18.21
N GLU A 261 11.84 22.16 -17.92
CA GLU A 261 12.27 22.51 -16.56
C GLU A 261 12.15 24.02 -16.32
N THR A 262 11.97 24.45 -15.08
CA THR A 262 12.05 25.87 -14.76
C THR A 262 13.46 26.42 -14.97
N GLN A 263 13.57 27.61 -15.57
CA GLN A 263 14.82 28.39 -15.63
C GLN A 263 15.40 28.58 -14.23
N ARG A 264 14.55 28.97 -13.28
CA ARG A 264 14.86 29.02 -11.85
C ARG A 264 15.20 27.64 -11.29
N SER A 265 16.24 27.61 -10.45
CA SER A 265 16.65 26.46 -9.64
C SER A 265 16.94 26.88 -8.18
N ASP A 266 16.46 28.05 -7.78
CA ASP A 266 16.71 28.72 -6.50
C ASP A 266 15.53 28.57 -5.52
N PHE A 267 14.64 27.61 -5.76
CA PHE A 267 13.52 27.28 -4.88
C PHE A 267 14.03 26.53 -3.63
N THR A 268 14.76 27.22 -2.76
CA THR A 268 15.40 26.66 -1.55
C THR A 268 14.47 26.75 -0.35
N PRO A 269 14.16 25.64 0.34
CA PRO A 269 13.40 25.66 1.60
C PRO A 269 14.33 26.10 2.73
N GLN A 270 14.03 27.24 3.35
CA GLN A 270 14.78 27.79 4.49
C GLN A 270 14.27 27.19 5.81
N ARG A 271 15.08 27.22 6.87
CA ARG A 271 14.64 26.80 8.20
C ARG A 271 13.66 27.83 8.80
N GLY A 272 12.56 27.39 9.38
CA GLY A 272 11.51 28.24 9.95
C GLY A 272 10.42 28.71 8.96
N GLU A 273 10.43 28.19 7.73
CA GLU A 273 9.36 28.36 6.74
C GLU A 273 8.91 26.98 6.18
N GLN A 274 7.82 27.02 5.42
CA GLN A 274 7.37 25.93 4.55
C GLN A 274 7.48 26.38 3.09
N LEU A 275 7.92 25.48 2.20
CA LEU A 275 8.01 25.71 0.76
C LEU A 275 6.98 24.82 0.04
N LYS A 276 6.03 25.44 -0.67
CA LYS A 276 4.96 24.80 -1.43
C LYS A 276 5.31 24.78 -2.92
N PHE A 277 5.27 23.60 -3.52
CA PHE A 277 5.27 23.38 -4.97
C PHE A 277 3.87 22.88 -5.36
N ARG A 278 3.28 23.47 -6.40
CA ARG A 278 1.90 23.20 -6.80
C ARG A 278 1.81 23.12 -8.32
N ALA A 279 1.04 22.17 -8.83
CA ALA A 279 0.56 22.19 -10.20
C ALA A 279 -0.92 21.80 -10.27
N VAL A 280 -1.67 22.47 -11.15
CA VAL A 280 -3.03 22.06 -11.53
C VAL A 280 -2.93 21.41 -12.91
N LEU A 281 -3.24 20.12 -13.00
CA LEU A 281 -3.05 19.36 -14.24
C LEU A 281 -4.05 18.21 -14.39
N LYS A 282 -4.15 17.69 -15.61
CA LYS A 282 -4.89 16.49 -16.00
C LYS A 282 -3.93 15.47 -16.60
N GLN A 283 -4.00 14.23 -16.11
CA GLN A 283 -3.21 13.10 -16.63
C GLN A 283 -3.66 12.71 -18.06
N PRO A 284 -2.78 12.10 -18.87
CA PRO A 284 -3.15 11.60 -20.19
C PRO A 284 -4.26 10.53 -20.13
N SER A 285 -5.34 10.76 -20.87
CA SER A 285 -6.43 9.79 -21.07
C SER A 285 -6.39 9.25 -22.49
N VAL A 286 -6.11 7.95 -22.66
CA VAL A 286 -6.03 7.26 -23.95
C VAL A 286 -6.58 5.83 -23.87
N ALA A 287 -7.05 5.28 -25.01
CA ALA A 287 -7.68 3.96 -25.05
C ALA A 287 -6.76 2.78 -24.69
N ASN A 288 -5.44 2.92 -24.91
CA ASN A 288 -4.42 2.02 -24.38
C ASN A 288 -3.20 2.84 -23.95
N GLY A 289 -3.03 2.98 -22.63
CA GLY A 289 -1.99 3.77 -21.99
C GLY A 289 -0.68 3.05 -21.72
N LEU A 290 -0.51 1.76 -22.08
CA LEU A 290 0.70 0.99 -21.75
C LEU A 290 1.98 1.71 -22.24
N GLY A 291 2.83 2.13 -21.30
CA GLY A 291 4.03 2.92 -21.52
C GLY A 291 3.91 4.41 -21.19
N TYR A 292 2.71 5.01 -21.12
CA TYR A 292 2.58 6.42 -20.71
C TYR A 292 3.12 6.63 -19.30
N TRP A 293 3.94 7.67 -19.10
CA TRP A 293 4.52 8.04 -17.81
C TRP A 293 4.58 9.57 -17.67
N PRO A 294 3.46 10.24 -17.33
CA PRO A 294 3.45 11.65 -16.96
C PRO A 294 4.20 11.91 -15.65
N GLY A 295 4.86 13.06 -15.54
CA GLY A 295 5.57 13.50 -14.34
C GLY A 295 5.45 14.99 -14.06
N PHE A 296 5.13 15.33 -12.81
CA PHE A 296 5.41 16.64 -12.20
C PHE A 296 6.32 16.43 -10.98
N ARG A 297 7.50 17.06 -11.01
CA ARG A 297 8.62 16.71 -10.12
C ARG A 297 9.42 17.94 -9.71
N ALA A 298 10.16 17.84 -8.60
CA ALA A 298 11.19 18.81 -8.23
C ALA A 298 12.54 18.11 -8.02
N THR A 299 13.56 18.52 -8.76
CA THR A 299 14.92 17.97 -8.70
C THR A 299 15.87 18.97 -8.05
N GLY A 300 16.79 18.50 -7.21
CA GLY A 300 17.80 19.33 -6.56
C GLY A 300 18.69 20.07 -7.58
N ALA A 301 18.94 21.36 -7.32
CA ALA A 301 19.57 22.27 -8.28
C ALA A 301 20.93 21.80 -8.78
N ALA A 302 21.72 21.14 -7.92
CA ALA A 302 23.05 20.65 -8.25
C ALA A 302 23.07 19.43 -9.20
N TYR A 303 21.91 18.86 -9.59
CA TYR A 303 21.84 17.89 -10.68
C TYR A 303 22.08 18.55 -12.05
N ARG A 304 21.62 19.80 -12.23
CA ARG A 304 21.72 20.54 -13.48
C ARG A 304 23.18 20.84 -13.83
N GLY A 305 23.69 20.22 -14.88
CA GLY A 305 25.09 20.33 -15.32
C GLY A 305 26.05 19.32 -14.67
N ASN A 306 25.56 18.47 -13.77
CA ASN A 306 26.30 17.35 -13.20
C ASN A 306 25.79 16.00 -13.75
N TYR A 307 24.47 15.80 -13.71
CA TYR A 307 23.73 14.65 -14.22
C TYR A 307 24.16 13.25 -13.70
N THR A 308 25.02 13.17 -12.67
CA THR A 308 25.58 11.92 -12.12
C THR A 308 25.49 11.80 -10.59
N ASN A 309 24.98 12.83 -9.90
CA ASN A 309 24.81 12.91 -8.45
C ASN A 309 23.39 12.57 -7.94
N TRP A 310 22.54 12.00 -8.79
CA TRP A 310 21.29 11.33 -8.38
C TRP A 310 21.63 9.97 -7.75
N PRO A 311 20.94 9.52 -6.68
CA PRO A 311 19.78 10.15 -6.02
C PRO A 311 20.18 11.10 -4.88
N GLY A 312 21.45 11.14 -4.46
CA GLY A 312 21.90 11.88 -3.28
C GLY A 312 21.61 13.39 -3.29
N VAL A 313 21.44 13.99 -4.47
CA VAL A 313 21.06 15.40 -4.68
C VAL A 313 19.55 15.68 -4.53
N GLY A 314 18.72 14.66 -4.29
CA GLY A 314 17.28 14.78 -4.12
C GLY A 314 16.50 14.88 -5.42
N GLU A 315 15.51 14.01 -5.59
CA GLU A 315 14.39 14.21 -6.52
C GLU A 315 13.08 13.88 -5.80
N THR A 316 12.05 14.70 -6.02
CA THR A 316 10.71 14.47 -5.49
C THR A 316 9.68 14.39 -6.62
N ASP A 317 8.90 13.32 -6.61
CA ASP A 317 7.81 13.07 -7.55
C ASP A 317 6.51 13.52 -6.90
N ILE A 318 5.97 14.64 -7.37
CA ILE A 318 4.77 15.30 -6.82
C ILE A 318 3.51 14.72 -7.49
N MET A 319 3.64 14.30 -8.75
CA MET A 319 2.68 13.48 -9.48
C MET A 319 3.42 12.53 -10.42
N THR A 320 3.09 11.24 -10.34
CA THR A 320 3.39 10.22 -11.35
C THR A 320 2.21 9.27 -11.49
N ASP A 321 1.72 9.09 -12.71
CA ASP A 321 0.94 7.90 -13.14
C ASP A 321 1.84 7.07 -14.08
N VAL A 322 1.51 5.79 -14.28
CA VAL A 322 2.09 5.01 -15.38
C VAL A 322 1.04 4.15 -16.05
N ASN A 323 1.31 3.74 -17.30
CA ASN A 323 0.49 2.82 -18.08
C ASN A 323 -0.97 3.28 -18.32
N GLY A 324 -1.29 4.54 -18.00
CA GLY A 324 -2.65 5.07 -18.03
C GLY A 324 -3.55 4.45 -16.97
N ARG A 325 -3.02 4.10 -15.80
CA ARG A 325 -3.73 3.30 -14.76
C ARG A 325 -4.76 4.10 -13.96
N GLY A 326 -4.81 5.42 -14.10
CA GLY A 326 -5.69 6.29 -13.30
C GLY A 326 -5.25 6.30 -11.83
N GLN A 327 -3.95 6.17 -11.59
CA GLN A 327 -3.35 6.11 -10.27
C GLN A 327 -2.43 7.33 -10.05
N LEU A 328 -1.94 7.46 -8.82
CA LEU A 328 -0.97 8.47 -8.43
C LEU A 328 0.01 7.86 -7.43
N ALA A 329 1.29 7.93 -7.76
CA ALA A 329 2.41 7.70 -6.85
C ALA A 329 3.17 9.00 -6.59
N GLN A 330 3.68 9.14 -5.37
CA GLN A 330 4.45 10.29 -4.87
C GLN A 330 5.67 9.79 -4.11
N THR A 331 6.86 10.33 -4.39
CA THR A 331 8.13 9.70 -3.98
C THR A 331 9.18 10.74 -3.60
N LEU A 332 10.01 10.43 -2.60
CA LEU A 332 11.33 11.06 -2.40
C LEU A 332 12.44 10.07 -2.77
N HIS A 333 13.29 10.45 -3.72
CA HIS A 333 14.56 9.77 -4.04
C HIS A 333 15.71 10.49 -3.34
N CYS A 334 16.59 9.72 -2.67
CA CYS A 334 17.64 10.23 -1.80
C CYS A 334 18.74 9.19 -1.46
N GLY A 335 19.86 9.66 -0.91
CA GLY A 335 20.93 8.79 -0.44
C GLY A 335 21.73 8.12 -1.57
N THR A 336 21.59 6.80 -1.73
CA THR A 336 22.46 5.96 -2.57
C THR A 336 21.67 4.91 -3.34
N ALA A 337 21.93 4.75 -4.64
CA ALA A 337 21.34 3.70 -5.46
C ALA A 337 22.37 2.59 -5.82
N PRO A 338 21.95 1.31 -5.90
CA PRO A 338 20.66 0.78 -5.46
C PRO A 338 20.54 0.67 -3.92
N GLY A 339 19.31 0.54 -3.42
CA GLY A 339 18.99 0.33 -2.02
C GLY A 339 19.15 1.59 -1.17
N GLY A 340 20.02 1.52 -0.15
CA GLY A 340 20.23 2.61 0.80
C GLY A 340 19.00 2.97 1.64
N VAL A 341 19.10 4.11 2.33
CA VAL A 341 18.07 4.64 3.26
C VAL A 341 16.76 5.06 2.59
N CYS A 342 16.72 5.12 1.25
CA CYS A 342 15.52 5.50 0.49
C CYS A 342 14.96 4.36 -0.39
N ASN A 343 15.55 3.15 -0.35
CA ASN A 343 15.14 1.99 -1.16
C ASN A 343 15.12 2.28 -2.68
N GLU A 344 16.28 2.66 -3.22
CA GLU A 344 16.42 3.01 -4.62
C GLU A 344 16.49 1.75 -5.51
N TYR A 345 15.83 1.69 -6.67
CA TYR A 345 15.28 2.81 -7.45
C TYR A 345 13.79 3.11 -7.21
N ASP A 346 13.16 2.50 -6.19
CA ASP A 346 11.74 2.71 -5.89
C ASP A 346 11.49 4.02 -5.13
N GLY A 347 12.45 4.43 -4.29
CA GLY A 347 12.38 5.63 -3.45
C GLY A 347 11.46 5.48 -2.23
N ARG A 348 11.38 6.52 -1.40
CA ARG A 348 10.38 6.63 -0.33
C ARG A 348 9.02 6.99 -0.92
N THR A 349 8.38 6.00 -1.53
CA THR A 349 7.16 6.15 -2.33
C THR A 349 5.88 5.85 -1.56
N SER A 350 4.80 6.56 -1.91
CA SER A 350 3.43 6.19 -1.56
C SER A 350 2.99 4.87 -2.21
N GLY A 351 3.70 4.43 -3.26
CA GLY A 351 3.18 3.44 -4.19
C GLY A 351 2.03 3.99 -5.03
N PHE A 352 1.56 3.20 -6.00
CA PHE A 352 0.47 3.57 -6.88
C PHE A 352 -0.87 3.22 -6.24
N ALA A 353 -1.68 4.23 -5.94
CA ALA A 353 -3.06 4.08 -5.47
C ALA A 353 -4.03 4.89 -6.34
N SER A 354 -5.34 4.64 -6.22
CA SER A 354 -6.40 5.29 -7.02
C SER A 354 -6.29 6.82 -7.04
N CYS A 355 -6.63 7.41 -8.19
CA CYS A 355 -6.64 8.86 -8.43
C CYS A 355 -7.94 9.20 -9.18
N ASP A 356 -9.04 9.22 -8.43
CA ASP A 356 -10.39 9.27 -9.01
C ASP A 356 -10.63 10.62 -9.71
N GLY A 357 -10.86 10.57 -11.03
CA GLY A 357 -11.01 11.76 -11.88
C GLY A 357 -9.72 12.27 -12.54
N CYS A 358 -8.53 11.82 -12.10
CA CYS A 358 -7.26 12.44 -12.47
C CYS A 358 -6.91 12.45 -13.98
N GLN A 359 -7.54 11.57 -14.76
CA GLN A 359 -7.44 11.51 -16.24
C GLN A 359 -8.56 12.27 -16.98
N SER A 360 -9.69 12.57 -16.32
CA SER A 360 -10.86 13.22 -16.93
C SER A 360 -10.99 14.70 -16.55
N GLY A 361 -10.65 15.08 -15.32
CA GLY A 361 -10.65 16.44 -14.78
C GLY A 361 -9.26 17.02 -14.55
N TYR A 362 -9.20 18.30 -14.16
CA TYR A 362 -7.99 18.92 -13.62
C TYR A 362 -7.99 18.77 -12.09
N HIS A 363 -6.86 18.35 -11.54
CA HIS A 363 -6.65 18.16 -10.11
C HIS A 363 -5.42 18.95 -9.63
N GLU A 364 -5.41 19.33 -8.36
CA GLU A 364 -4.24 19.98 -7.74
C GLU A 364 -3.30 18.93 -7.13
N TYR A 365 -2.05 18.93 -7.59
CA TYR A 365 -0.97 18.13 -7.04
C TYR A 365 0.01 19.05 -6.33
N THR A 366 0.11 18.90 -5.01
CA THR A 366 0.87 19.83 -4.16
C THR A 366 1.86 19.08 -3.28
N GLN A 367 3.09 19.60 -3.19
CA GLN A 367 4.12 19.21 -2.24
C GLN A 367 4.40 20.38 -1.28
N VAL A 368 4.54 20.11 0.01
CA VAL A 368 4.98 21.07 1.02
C VAL A 368 6.19 20.51 1.76
N ILE A 369 7.34 21.14 1.58
CA ILE A 369 8.56 20.90 2.37
C ILE A 369 8.44 21.76 3.63
N ASP A 370 8.35 21.14 4.80
CA ASP A 370 8.18 21.81 6.10
C ASP A 370 9.46 21.74 6.93
N ARG A 371 10.09 22.90 7.10
CA ARG A 371 11.32 23.09 7.89
C ARG A 371 11.08 23.91 9.15
N THR A 372 9.85 23.90 9.67
CA THR A 372 9.47 24.51 10.96
C THR A 372 9.66 23.56 12.15
N LYS A 373 9.85 22.27 11.88
CA LYS A 373 9.89 21.16 12.86
C LYS A 373 11.32 20.68 13.16
N THR A 374 11.47 19.90 14.23
CA THR A 374 12.69 19.11 14.52
C THR A 374 12.83 17.92 13.59
N ASP A 375 11.75 17.18 13.38
CA ASP A 375 11.62 16.18 12.33
C ASP A 375 11.05 16.91 11.10
N GLU A 376 11.94 17.42 10.25
CA GLU A 376 11.54 18.06 8.99
C GLU A 376 10.80 17.04 8.11
N GLU A 377 9.80 17.49 7.35
CA GLU A 377 8.93 16.60 6.58
C GLU A 377 8.53 17.16 5.21
N ILE A 378 8.34 16.27 4.24
CA ILE A 378 7.78 16.56 2.92
C ILE A 378 6.40 15.92 2.89
N ARG A 379 5.34 16.74 2.88
CA ARG A 379 3.94 16.32 2.78
C ARG A 379 3.46 16.49 1.34
N PHE A 380 2.76 15.49 0.82
CA PHE A 380 2.17 15.52 -0.51
C PHE A 380 0.63 15.50 -0.42
N TYR A 381 -0.02 16.13 -1.40
CA TYR A 381 -1.46 16.35 -1.42
C TYR A 381 -2.05 16.14 -2.82
N LEU A 382 -3.30 15.71 -2.85
CA LEU A 382 -4.21 15.73 -4.00
C LEU A 382 -5.45 16.54 -3.59
N ASP A 383 -5.77 17.59 -4.33
CA ASP A 383 -6.92 18.49 -4.09
C ASP A 383 -7.00 19.01 -2.63
N GLY A 384 -5.84 19.33 -2.06
CA GLY A 384 -5.69 19.82 -0.68
C GLY A 384 -5.83 18.74 0.41
N ARG A 385 -6.12 17.48 0.07
CA ARG A 385 -6.12 16.34 1.01
C ARG A 385 -4.75 15.65 0.98
N GLN A 386 -4.20 15.29 2.13
CA GLN A 386 -2.88 14.68 2.19
C GLN A 386 -2.92 13.26 1.58
N THR A 387 -1.88 12.90 0.85
CA THR A 387 -1.77 11.62 0.11
C THR A 387 -0.46 10.88 0.37
N TRP A 388 0.57 11.55 0.89
CA TRP A 388 1.81 10.92 1.36
C TRP A 388 2.59 11.84 2.31
N VAL A 389 3.51 11.28 3.10
CA VAL A 389 4.49 12.05 3.88
C VAL A 389 5.81 11.29 4.01
N VAL A 390 6.93 12.00 3.85
CA VAL A 390 8.29 11.50 4.11
C VAL A 390 8.99 12.42 5.11
N ARG A 391 9.76 11.85 6.05
CA ARG A 391 10.34 12.53 7.21
C ARG A 391 11.86 12.39 7.25
N GLU A 392 12.55 13.36 7.84
CA GLU A 392 13.99 13.27 8.15
C GLU A 392 14.30 12.00 8.97
N SER A 393 13.44 11.65 9.93
CA SER A 393 13.56 10.41 10.72
C SER A 393 13.44 9.11 9.92
N GLN A 394 12.87 9.11 8.71
CA GLN A 394 12.70 7.93 7.86
C GLN A 394 13.85 7.72 6.86
N VAL A 395 14.79 8.65 6.75
CA VAL A 395 15.95 8.55 5.83
C VAL A 395 17.29 8.85 6.49
N GLY A 396 17.29 9.46 7.67
CA GLY A 396 18.51 9.82 8.38
C GLY A 396 19.01 11.23 8.04
N VAL A 397 19.59 11.89 9.04
CA VAL A 397 19.94 13.33 9.01
C VAL A 397 20.88 13.65 7.84
N ALA A 398 21.88 12.80 7.58
CA ALA A 398 22.84 13.04 6.50
C ALA A 398 22.22 12.95 5.10
N ALA A 399 21.30 12.00 4.86
CA ALA A 399 20.64 11.84 3.57
C ALA A 399 19.57 12.92 3.35
N TRP A 400 18.86 13.32 4.40
CA TRP A 400 17.89 14.42 4.35
C TRP A 400 18.55 15.76 4.01
N GLN A 401 19.63 16.12 4.70
CA GLN A 401 20.37 17.35 4.44
C GLN A 401 20.90 17.40 2.99
N ALA A 402 21.44 16.28 2.49
CA ALA A 402 21.96 16.19 1.14
C ALA A 402 20.90 16.32 0.03
N ALA A 403 19.65 15.90 0.30
CA ALA A 403 18.56 15.85 -0.67
C ALA A 403 17.52 16.99 -0.53
N VAL A 404 17.55 17.78 0.56
CA VAL A 404 16.52 18.79 0.87
C VAL A 404 17.07 20.19 1.16
N HIS A 405 18.29 20.35 1.69
CA HIS A 405 18.76 21.65 2.23
C HIS A 405 19.41 22.55 1.16
N HIS A 406 18.86 22.57 -0.06
CA HIS A 406 19.35 23.31 -1.22
C HIS A 406 18.20 23.80 -2.12
N GLY A 407 18.53 24.53 -3.19
CA GLY A 407 17.55 24.92 -4.21
C GLY A 407 17.03 23.72 -4.99
N PHE A 408 15.82 23.86 -5.53
CA PHE A 408 15.21 22.94 -6.49
C PHE A 408 14.85 23.67 -7.78
N TYR A 409 14.78 22.94 -8.90
CA TYR A 409 14.01 23.33 -10.09
C TYR A 409 12.82 22.38 -10.27
N LEU A 410 11.74 22.86 -10.87
CA LEU A 410 10.58 22.03 -11.20
C LEU A 410 10.72 21.45 -12.61
N ARG A 411 10.14 20.27 -12.82
CA ARG A 411 10.15 19.54 -14.09
C ARG A 411 8.74 19.06 -14.43
N LEU A 412 8.39 19.19 -15.70
CA LEU A 412 7.20 18.59 -16.32
C LEU A 412 7.66 17.72 -17.49
N ASP A 413 7.26 16.45 -17.50
CA ASP A 413 7.58 15.51 -18.57
C ASP A 413 6.45 14.52 -18.84
N LEU A 414 6.47 13.93 -20.03
CA LEU A 414 5.63 12.81 -20.42
C LEU A 414 6.50 11.76 -21.10
N ALA A 415 7.15 10.92 -20.31
CA ALA A 415 7.97 9.82 -20.81
C ALA A 415 7.09 8.69 -21.38
N ILE A 416 7.67 7.88 -22.26
CA ILE A 416 7.04 6.72 -22.89
C ILE A 416 7.93 5.48 -22.71
N GLY A 417 7.44 4.47 -22.01
CA GLY A 417 8.17 3.24 -21.69
C GLY A 417 9.20 3.43 -20.57
N GLY A 418 10.10 2.45 -20.42
CA GLY A 418 11.15 2.44 -19.41
C GLY A 418 10.90 1.48 -18.24
N SER A 419 11.79 1.51 -17.25
CA SER A 419 11.84 0.54 -16.15
C SER A 419 10.55 0.48 -15.32
N LEU A 420 10.02 1.64 -14.91
CA LEU A 420 8.86 1.71 -14.01
C LEU A 420 7.56 1.22 -14.68
N SER A 421 7.31 1.64 -15.92
CA SER A 421 6.14 1.20 -16.70
C SER A 421 6.23 -0.29 -17.08
N ASN A 422 7.44 -0.83 -17.29
CA ASN A 422 7.65 -2.27 -17.47
C ASN A 422 7.41 -3.07 -16.17
N ALA A 423 7.95 -2.61 -15.04
CA ALA A 423 7.76 -3.26 -13.74
C ALA A 423 6.26 -3.35 -13.39
N LEU A 424 5.53 -2.24 -13.56
CA LEU A 424 4.09 -2.11 -13.33
C LEU A 424 3.22 -2.67 -14.49
N ASN A 425 3.87 -3.38 -15.42
CA ASN A 425 3.29 -4.28 -16.43
C ASN A 425 3.83 -5.72 -16.27
N ASN A 426 4.18 -6.10 -15.03
CA ASN A 426 4.70 -7.40 -14.64
C ASN A 426 5.95 -7.82 -15.46
N GLY A 427 6.89 -6.89 -15.61
CA GLY A 427 8.16 -7.06 -16.33
C GLY A 427 8.07 -6.94 -17.86
N ARG A 428 6.86 -6.84 -18.43
CA ARG A 428 6.66 -6.83 -19.89
C ARG A 428 6.94 -5.46 -20.50
N THR A 429 7.75 -5.43 -21.56
CA THR A 429 8.17 -4.20 -22.25
C THR A 429 6.99 -3.34 -22.70
N THR A 430 7.10 -2.05 -22.42
CA THR A 430 6.21 -0.97 -22.84
C THR A 430 7.03 0.15 -23.51
N PRO A 431 6.44 0.95 -24.42
CA PRO A 431 5.11 0.81 -24.99
C PRO A 431 4.97 -0.44 -25.87
N VAL A 432 3.73 -0.91 -26.06
CA VAL A 432 3.42 -2.01 -26.98
C VAL A 432 2.98 -1.47 -28.35
N ALA A 433 2.94 -2.32 -29.37
CA ALA A 433 2.54 -1.90 -30.73
C ALA A 433 1.11 -1.31 -30.80
N GLY A 434 0.23 -1.70 -29.86
CA GLY A 434 -1.12 -1.18 -29.70
C GLY A 434 -1.26 0.01 -28.74
N THR A 435 -0.18 0.57 -28.19
CA THR A 435 -0.24 1.78 -27.35
C THR A 435 -0.75 2.96 -28.17
N THR A 436 -1.72 3.70 -27.63
CA THR A 436 -2.44 4.76 -28.36
C THR A 436 -1.59 6.03 -28.47
N SER A 437 -1.44 6.59 -29.67
CA SER A 437 -0.74 7.86 -29.93
C SER A 437 -1.62 9.07 -29.56
N GLY A 438 -1.01 10.20 -29.19
CA GLY A 438 -1.69 11.48 -29.02
C GLY A 438 -2.23 11.79 -27.63
N GLY A 439 -1.82 11.05 -26.59
CA GLY A 439 -2.17 11.37 -25.21
C GLY A 439 -1.44 12.62 -24.72
N VAL A 440 -2.15 13.46 -23.96
CA VAL A 440 -1.70 14.79 -23.52
C VAL A 440 -1.67 14.88 -22.01
N LEU A 441 -0.51 15.21 -21.44
CA LEU A 441 -0.41 15.79 -20.10
C LEU A 441 -0.72 17.27 -20.22
N SER A 442 -1.85 17.71 -19.65
CA SER A 442 -2.32 19.09 -19.77
C SER A 442 -2.23 19.82 -18.44
N VAL A 443 -1.55 20.97 -18.42
CA VAL A 443 -1.20 21.71 -17.20
C VAL A 443 -1.77 23.12 -17.29
N ASP A 444 -2.53 23.51 -16.28
CA ASP A 444 -3.26 24.78 -16.14
C ASP A 444 -2.39 25.84 -15.45
N GLU A 445 -1.73 25.44 -14.36
CA GLU A 445 -0.88 26.32 -13.56
C GLU A 445 0.27 25.50 -12.97
N VAL A 446 1.45 26.12 -12.84
CA VAL A 446 2.47 25.70 -11.87
C VAL A 446 2.84 26.89 -11.01
N SER A 447 2.91 26.72 -9.69
CA SER A 447 3.31 27.77 -8.76
C SER A 447 4.22 27.27 -7.63
N VAL A 448 5.04 28.21 -7.13
CA VAL A 448 5.92 28.03 -5.97
C VAL A 448 5.61 29.14 -4.98
N SER A 449 5.35 28.76 -3.73
CA SER A 449 4.99 29.70 -2.67
C SER A 449 5.74 29.37 -1.37
N LYS A 450 6.03 30.39 -0.55
CA LYS A 450 6.71 30.24 0.75
C LYS A 450 5.83 30.75 1.88
N SER A 451 5.68 29.99 2.96
CA SER A 451 5.02 30.52 4.16
C SER A 451 5.77 31.75 4.68
N SER A 452 5.03 32.69 5.26
CA SER A 452 5.65 33.73 6.09
C SER A 452 6.57 33.09 7.12
N ALA A 453 7.82 33.54 7.22
CA ALA A 453 8.78 33.03 8.21
C ALA A 453 8.21 33.27 9.62
N VAL A 454 7.92 32.19 10.34
CA VAL A 454 7.09 32.27 11.55
C VAL A 454 7.94 32.78 12.72
N PRO A 455 7.56 33.83 13.47
CA PRO A 455 8.32 34.33 14.63
C PRO A 455 8.31 33.42 15.87
N ILE A 456 7.99 32.13 15.71
CA ILE A 456 7.88 31.14 16.78
C ILE A 456 9.26 30.50 17.02
N LYS A 457 9.45 30.05 18.26
CA LYS A 457 10.55 29.18 18.73
C LYS A 457 10.98 28.19 17.64
N VAL A 458 12.12 28.46 17.01
CA VAL A 458 12.71 27.54 16.02
C VAL A 458 13.13 26.28 16.77
N GLU A 459 12.41 25.19 16.54
CA GLU A 459 12.68 23.92 17.19
C GLU A 459 14.08 23.38 16.81
N PRO A 460 14.76 22.63 17.71
CA PRO A 460 16.12 22.16 17.46
C PRO A 460 16.17 21.28 16.20
N VAL A 461 17.28 21.31 15.46
CA VAL A 461 17.48 20.40 14.32
C VAL A 461 17.58 18.97 14.85
N MET A 462 17.11 17.97 14.08
CA MET A 462 17.48 16.60 14.37
C MET A 462 19.00 16.42 14.30
N VAL A 463 19.55 15.67 15.23
CA VAL A 463 20.97 15.31 15.28
C VAL A 463 21.11 13.84 15.65
N ASP A 464 22.16 13.23 15.12
CA ASP A 464 22.59 11.89 15.54
C ASP A 464 23.23 11.96 16.94
N PRO A 465 22.79 11.14 17.91
CA PRO A 465 23.53 10.93 19.14
C PRO A 465 24.91 10.31 18.84
N PRO A 466 25.95 10.60 19.65
CA PRO A 466 27.24 9.93 19.51
C PRO A 466 27.11 8.43 19.81
N VAL A 467 27.82 7.58 19.06
CA VAL A 467 27.85 6.13 19.30
C VAL A 467 28.46 5.84 20.68
N PRO A 468 27.74 5.18 21.61
CA PRO A 468 28.25 4.86 22.94
C PRO A 468 29.42 3.86 22.87
N ALA A 469 30.50 4.16 23.59
CA ALA A 469 31.77 3.42 23.47
C ALA A 469 31.82 2.11 24.29
N GLY A 470 32.72 1.21 23.87
CA GLY A 470 33.04 -0.05 24.54
C GLY A 470 31.97 -1.15 24.35
N PRO A 471 32.19 -2.34 24.94
CA PRO A 471 31.21 -3.41 24.92
C PRO A 471 30.05 -3.12 25.88
N SER A 472 28.84 -3.62 25.59
CA SER A 472 27.84 -3.81 26.63
C SER A 472 28.34 -4.85 27.65
N VAL A 473 27.73 -4.88 28.84
CA VAL A 473 27.75 -6.03 29.75
C VAL A 473 26.31 -6.45 29.99
N VAL A 474 25.93 -7.61 29.46
CA VAL A 474 24.57 -8.13 29.52
C VAL A 474 24.56 -9.43 30.33
N LYS A 475 23.65 -9.53 31.31
CA LYS A 475 23.59 -10.67 32.22
C LYS A 475 22.16 -11.10 32.52
N VAL A 476 21.90 -12.39 32.36
CA VAL A 476 20.82 -13.08 33.09
C VAL A 476 21.24 -13.17 34.55
N THR A 477 20.40 -12.70 35.46
CA THR A 477 20.65 -12.71 36.92
C THR A 477 19.39 -13.10 37.67
N GLY A 478 19.52 -13.47 38.95
CA GLY A 478 18.40 -13.93 39.77
C GLY A 478 18.39 -15.45 40.02
N THR A 479 17.25 -16.00 40.38
CA THR A 479 17.07 -17.40 40.81
C THR A 479 15.86 -18.05 40.12
N PRO A 480 15.65 -19.38 40.21
CA PRO A 480 14.53 -20.03 39.53
C PRO A 480 13.15 -19.49 39.90
N GLY A 481 12.48 -18.88 38.93
CA GLY A 481 11.19 -18.19 39.08
C GLY A 481 11.29 -16.68 39.32
N ASP A 482 12.51 -16.15 39.52
CA ASP A 482 12.80 -14.74 39.77
C ASP A 482 14.10 -14.34 39.05
N TRP A 483 14.09 -14.42 37.73
CA TRP A 483 15.15 -13.99 36.83
C TRP A 483 14.86 -12.64 36.20
N GLN A 484 15.93 -11.87 35.95
CA GLN A 484 15.92 -10.66 35.13
C GLN A 484 17.08 -10.68 34.12
N LEU A 485 16.87 -10.11 32.93
CA LEU A 485 17.95 -9.69 32.07
C LEU A 485 18.42 -8.31 32.54
N THR A 486 19.72 -8.04 32.44
CA THR A 486 20.31 -6.74 32.77
C THR A 486 21.25 -6.30 31.66
N VAL A 487 21.28 -4.99 31.40
CA VAL A 487 22.15 -4.32 30.43
C VAL A 487 22.92 -3.23 31.17
N ASN A 488 24.25 -3.33 31.19
CA ASN A 488 25.16 -2.45 31.93
C ASN A 488 24.76 -2.29 33.42
N GLY A 489 24.24 -3.37 34.01
CA GLY A 489 23.73 -3.43 35.40
C GLY A 489 22.29 -2.95 35.61
N SER A 490 21.65 -2.33 34.61
CA SER A 490 20.25 -1.91 34.69
C SER A 490 19.30 -3.02 34.23
N PRO A 491 18.13 -3.24 34.86
CA PRO A 491 17.14 -4.22 34.38
C PRO A 491 16.69 -3.95 32.94
N TRP A 492 16.49 -5.02 32.17
CA TRP A 492 16.07 -4.97 30.77
C TRP A 492 14.93 -5.95 30.52
N VAL A 493 13.83 -5.46 29.94
CA VAL A 493 12.79 -6.30 29.35
C VAL A 493 12.94 -6.19 27.84
N VAL A 494 12.92 -7.32 27.13
CA VAL A 494 12.99 -7.34 25.66
C VAL A 494 11.63 -6.89 25.12
N ASN A 495 11.50 -5.59 24.83
CA ASN A 495 10.42 -5.01 24.03
C ASN A 495 10.92 -5.00 22.58
N GLY A 496 10.73 -6.10 21.86
CA GLY A 496 11.52 -6.39 20.67
C GLY A 496 10.75 -6.64 19.38
N LEU A 497 11.43 -6.48 18.25
CA LEU A 497 10.88 -6.77 16.92
C LEU A 497 11.97 -7.36 16.01
N THR A 498 11.66 -8.40 15.24
CA THR A 498 12.61 -8.93 14.24
C THR A 498 12.77 -7.95 13.09
N TYR A 499 13.99 -7.77 12.59
CA TYR A 499 14.39 -6.68 11.69
C TYR A 499 14.68 -7.21 10.29
N GLY A 500 13.81 -6.86 9.33
CA GLY A 500 13.92 -7.21 7.91
C GLY A 500 14.66 -6.22 6.98
N PRO A 501 14.77 -4.89 7.27
CA PRO A 501 15.44 -3.96 6.37
C PRO A 501 16.93 -4.26 6.15
N PRO A 502 17.53 -3.75 5.06
CA PRO A 502 18.98 -3.83 4.87
C PRO A 502 19.76 -3.25 6.06
N GLN A 503 20.78 -3.98 6.55
CA GLN A 503 21.56 -3.57 7.73
C GLN A 503 22.36 -2.27 7.48
N ASN A 504 22.74 -2.00 6.23
CA ASN A 504 23.40 -0.76 5.82
C ASN A 504 22.47 0.46 5.74
N ALA A 505 21.15 0.28 5.85
CA ALA A 505 20.15 1.35 5.77
C ALA A 505 19.51 1.71 7.13
N ALA A 506 20.06 1.17 8.23
CA ALA A 506 19.48 1.24 9.58
C ALA A 506 19.12 2.64 10.09
N ASP A 507 19.85 3.68 9.66
CA ASP A 507 19.66 5.07 10.10
C ASP A 507 18.23 5.61 9.79
N GLY A 508 17.62 5.11 8.71
CA GLY A 508 16.24 5.43 8.31
C GLY A 508 15.16 4.54 8.92
N TYR A 509 15.49 3.58 9.79
CA TYR A 509 14.54 2.60 10.36
C TYR A 509 14.59 2.52 11.90
N ILE A 510 15.77 2.61 12.52
CA ILE A 510 15.91 2.49 13.99
C ILE A 510 15.11 3.58 14.73
N ARG A 511 14.96 4.78 14.16
CA ARG A 511 14.13 5.86 14.71
C ARG A 511 12.64 5.50 14.77
N ASP A 512 12.13 4.83 13.74
CA ASP A 512 10.72 4.38 13.70
C ASP A 512 10.45 3.26 14.71
N LEU A 513 11.39 2.33 14.85
CA LEU A 513 11.37 1.30 15.88
C LEU A 513 11.38 1.89 17.31
N VAL A 514 12.17 2.94 17.57
CA VAL A 514 12.13 3.65 18.86
C VAL A 514 10.79 4.37 19.06
N ASN A 515 10.20 4.98 18.03
CA ASN A 515 8.85 5.58 18.09
C ASN A 515 7.73 4.55 18.33
N MET A 516 7.98 3.29 17.97
CA MET A 516 7.16 2.11 18.24
C MET A 516 7.39 1.54 19.66
N GLY A 517 8.34 2.08 20.43
CA GLY A 517 8.69 1.58 21.77
C GLY A 517 9.56 0.31 21.77
N VAL A 518 10.13 -0.05 20.62
CA VAL A 518 11.07 -1.17 20.49
C VAL A 518 12.42 -0.77 21.07
N ASN A 519 12.92 -1.56 22.03
CA ASN A 519 14.27 -1.42 22.59
C ASN A 519 15.24 -2.49 22.06
N THR A 520 14.73 -3.57 21.46
CA THR A 520 15.55 -4.68 21.00
C THR A 520 15.18 -5.09 19.57
N ILE A 521 16.15 -5.30 18.70
CA ILE A 521 15.92 -5.96 17.41
C ILE A 521 16.57 -7.34 17.36
N ARG A 522 16.07 -8.23 16.49
CA ARG A 522 16.70 -9.53 16.18
C ARG A 522 16.98 -9.64 14.69
N ILE A 523 18.18 -10.15 14.36
CA ILE A 523 18.62 -10.54 13.02
C ILE A 523 19.04 -12.01 13.04
N TRP A 524 18.81 -12.75 11.96
CA TRP A 524 19.15 -14.19 11.86
C TRP A 524 20.63 -14.47 11.56
N GLY A 525 21.36 -13.48 11.04
CA GLY A 525 22.78 -13.60 10.72
C GLY A 525 23.45 -12.24 10.49
N PRO A 526 24.76 -12.11 10.77
CA PRO A 526 25.51 -10.88 10.54
C PRO A 526 26.10 -10.82 9.12
N ASP A 527 25.84 -9.73 8.42
CA ASP A 527 26.48 -9.37 7.15
C ASP A 527 27.67 -8.40 7.37
N ALA A 528 28.21 -7.82 6.28
CA ALA A 528 29.29 -6.84 6.32
C ALA A 528 28.87 -5.46 6.88
N ALA A 529 27.58 -5.18 7.01
CA ALA A 529 27.02 -3.94 7.53
C ALA A 529 26.52 -4.05 8.99
N THR A 530 26.45 -5.27 9.57
CA THR A 530 26.20 -5.49 11.01
C THR A 530 26.95 -4.53 11.95
N PRO A 531 28.25 -4.19 11.73
CA PRO A 531 28.92 -3.16 12.52
C PRO A 531 28.17 -1.83 12.57
N ALA A 532 27.70 -1.33 11.43
CA ALA A 532 26.96 -0.09 11.31
C ALA A 532 25.54 -0.20 11.91
N LEU A 533 24.88 -1.36 11.76
CA LEU A 533 23.59 -1.64 12.42
C LEU A 533 23.74 -1.57 13.95
N LEU A 534 24.76 -2.23 14.52
CA LEU A 534 25.05 -2.23 15.96
C LEU A 534 25.36 -0.82 16.48
N ASP A 535 26.16 -0.05 15.74
CA ASP A 535 26.55 1.32 16.13
C ASP A 535 25.40 2.34 15.93
N THR A 536 24.41 2.02 15.09
CA THR A 536 23.17 2.81 14.90
C THR A 536 22.10 2.43 15.92
N ALA A 537 21.94 1.15 16.24
CA ALA A 537 21.11 0.70 17.35
C ALA A 537 21.59 1.33 18.67
N ALA A 538 22.89 1.24 18.97
CA ALA A 538 23.48 1.74 20.20
C ALA A 538 23.27 3.25 20.44
N ARG A 539 23.41 4.09 19.40
CA ARG A 539 23.21 5.55 19.54
C ARG A 539 21.75 5.93 19.85
N HIS A 540 20.81 5.09 19.46
CA HIS A 540 19.38 5.25 19.76
C HIS A 540 18.91 4.44 20.99
N GLY A 541 19.84 3.84 21.75
CA GLY A 541 19.52 3.04 22.94
C GLY A 541 18.94 1.66 22.65
N VAL A 542 18.95 1.22 21.40
CA VAL A 542 18.47 -0.10 20.95
C VAL A 542 19.59 -1.14 21.07
N LYS A 543 19.23 -2.38 21.39
CA LYS A 543 20.15 -3.54 21.43
C LYS A 543 19.76 -4.59 20.39
N VAL A 544 20.68 -5.49 20.06
CA VAL A 544 20.54 -6.47 18.98
C VAL A 544 20.76 -7.90 19.48
N VAL A 545 19.76 -8.76 19.31
CA VAL A 545 19.93 -10.23 19.33
C VAL A 545 20.60 -10.61 18.01
N VAL A 546 21.85 -11.06 18.07
CA VAL A 546 22.63 -11.42 16.88
C VAL A 546 22.54 -12.93 16.66
N GLY A 547 21.74 -13.33 15.68
CA GLY A 547 21.68 -14.70 15.19
C GLY A 547 23.00 -15.15 14.58
N LEU A 548 23.32 -16.43 14.77
CA LEU A 548 24.53 -17.10 14.33
C LEU A 548 24.10 -18.37 13.61
N TRP A 549 23.90 -18.25 12.30
CA TRP A 549 23.24 -19.27 11.47
C TRP A 549 23.95 -20.63 11.49
N LEU A 550 23.17 -21.71 11.50
CA LEU A 550 23.63 -23.09 11.43
C LEU A 550 22.80 -23.85 10.38
N ASN A 551 23.42 -24.78 9.66
CA ASN A 551 22.82 -25.46 8.51
C ASN A 551 21.89 -26.60 8.95
N HIS A 552 20.60 -26.50 8.61
CA HIS A 552 19.54 -27.46 8.95
C HIS A 552 19.80 -28.89 8.44
N GLY A 553 20.44 -29.04 7.27
CA GLY A 553 20.71 -30.33 6.64
C GLY A 553 22.01 -31.03 7.06
N ALA A 554 22.87 -30.35 7.83
CA ALA A 554 24.21 -30.85 8.15
C ALA A 554 24.21 -32.10 9.05
N ASP A 555 25.24 -32.94 8.92
CA ASP A 555 25.41 -34.11 9.77
C ASP A 555 26.11 -33.76 11.09
N TYR A 556 25.33 -33.26 12.06
CA TYR A 556 25.87 -32.93 13.39
C TYR A 556 26.40 -34.15 14.17
N VAL A 557 26.15 -35.39 13.73
CA VAL A 557 26.83 -36.58 14.28
C VAL A 557 28.22 -36.66 13.66
N ASN A 558 28.30 -36.85 12.35
CA ASN A 558 29.48 -37.33 11.64
C ASN A 558 30.37 -36.22 11.05
N ASP A 559 29.82 -35.07 10.66
CA ASP A 559 30.57 -34.03 9.97
C ASP A 559 31.36 -33.15 10.96
N THR A 560 32.52 -33.65 11.37
CA THR A 560 33.48 -32.95 12.21
C THR A 560 34.16 -31.79 11.47
N ALA A 561 34.20 -31.79 10.14
CA ALA A 561 34.81 -30.72 9.36
C ALA A 561 33.93 -29.47 9.37
N TYR A 562 32.64 -29.60 9.04
CA TYR A 562 31.65 -28.52 9.15
C TYR A 562 31.58 -27.97 10.58
N LYS A 563 31.42 -28.85 11.58
CA LYS A 563 31.37 -28.46 12.99
C LYS A 563 32.62 -27.69 13.46
N THR A 564 33.79 -28.05 12.96
CA THR A 564 35.04 -27.32 13.29
C THR A 564 35.09 -25.96 12.60
N ALA A 565 34.75 -25.90 11.31
CA ALA A 565 34.77 -24.68 10.52
C ALA A 565 33.77 -23.64 11.03
N VAL A 566 32.48 -24.00 11.15
CA VAL A 566 31.42 -23.05 11.53
C VAL A 566 31.58 -22.55 12.98
N LYS A 567 32.10 -23.38 13.88
CA LYS A 567 32.42 -22.94 15.27
C LYS A 567 33.58 -21.93 15.27
N ALA A 568 34.60 -22.10 14.42
CA ALA A 568 35.67 -21.14 14.29
C ALA A 568 35.20 -19.81 13.65
N GLU A 569 34.34 -19.89 12.64
CA GLU A 569 33.70 -18.73 11.99
C GLU A 569 32.83 -17.93 12.98
N ILE A 570 31.96 -18.60 13.73
CA ILE A 570 31.13 -17.99 14.79
C ILE A 570 32.02 -17.30 15.84
N VAL A 571 33.07 -17.96 16.32
CA VAL A 571 34.00 -17.35 17.30
C VAL A 571 34.74 -16.16 16.71
N ALA A 572 35.14 -16.19 15.43
CA ALA A 572 35.75 -15.04 14.76
C ALA A 572 34.77 -13.85 14.67
N LYS A 573 33.52 -14.09 14.28
CA LYS A 573 32.47 -13.08 14.16
C LYS A 573 32.05 -12.50 15.54
N VAL A 574 32.00 -13.31 16.58
CA VAL A 574 31.84 -12.83 17.97
C VAL A 574 33.01 -11.94 18.38
N ASN A 575 34.25 -12.30 18.07
CA ASN A 575 35.42 -11.48 18.38
C ASN A 575 35.42 -10.12 17.64
N GLU A 576 34.92 -10.08 16.40
CA GLU A 576 34.73 -8.86 15.60
C GLU A 576 33.66 -7.92 16.19
N LEU A 577 32.56 -8.48 16.72
CA LEU A 577 31.34 -7.72 17.04
C LEU A 577 31.14 -7.41 18.54
N LYS A 578 31.61 -8.26 19.46
CA LYS A 578 31.42 -8.14 20.93
C LYS A 578 31.81 -6.79 21.55
N GLY A 579 32.69 -6.04 20.88
CA GLY A 579 33.20 -4.75 21.34
C GLY A 579 32.24 -3.56 21.20
N ARG A 580 31.03 -3.77 20.66
CA ARG A 580 30.04 -2.70 20.40
C ARG A 580 28.91 -2.71 21.44
N GLN A 581 28.47 -1.52 21.85
CA GLN A 581 27.25 -1.33 22.66
C GLN A 581 25.97 -1.79 21.95
N GLY A 582 25.99 -2.15 20.66
CA GLY A 582 24.79 -2.66 19.99
C GLY A 582 24.37 -4.07 20.45
N VAL A 583 25.29 -4.90 20.95
CA VAL A 583 25.01 -6.33 21.21
C VAL A 583 24.15 -6.50 22.47
N LEU A 584 23.10 -7.33 22.38
CA LEU A 584 22.36 -7.86 23.53
C LEU A 584 22.87 -9.26 23.92
N LEU A 585 22.77 -10.21 23.00
CA LEU A 585 23.07 -11.63 23.21
C LEU A 585 23.28 -12.34 21.86
N TRP A 586 23.87 -13.53 21.94
CA TRP A 586 24.17 -14.40 20.79
C TRP A 586 23.11 -15.51 20.67
N ASP A 587 22.52 -15.68 19.48
CA ASP A 587 21.45 -16.66 19.22
C ASP A 587 21.93 -17.73 18.22
N VAL A 588 22.26 -18.92 18.73
CA VAL A 588 22.99 -19.96 17.97
C VAL A 588 22.01 -20.86 17.23
N GLY A 589 21.92 -20.69 15.91
CA GLY A 589 20.99 -21.40 15.04
C GLY A 589 19.53 -20.96 15.18
N ASN A 590 18.70 -21.35 14.20
CA ASN A 590 17.27 -21.05 14.13
C ASN A 590 16.54 -22.24 13.49
N GLU A 591 15.69 -22.94 14.25
CA GLU A 591 14.74 -23.96 13.74
C GLU A 591 15.40 -25.22 13.15
N VAL A 592 16.65 -25.49 13.55
CA VAL A 592 17.44 -26.62 13.08
C VAL A 592 16.91 -27.96 13.61
N ILE A 593 16.34 -28.01 14.82
CA ILE A 593 15.72 -29.23 15.37
C ILE A 593 14.40 -29.54 14.67
N LEU A 594 13.56 -28.54 14.35
CA LEU A 594 12.38 -28.75 13.52
C LEU A 594 12.74 -29.34 12.15
N GLU A 595 13.52 -28.61 11.35
CA GLU A 595 13.72 -28.87 9.92
C GLU A 595 14.49 -30.16 9.60
N MET A 596 15.25 -30.74 10.54
CA MET A 596 15.99 -31.99 10.34
C MET A 596 15.14 -33.14 9.75
N GLN A 597 13.84 -33.18 10.05
CA GLN A 597 12.92 -34.19 9.54
C GLN A 597 12.59 -34.03 8.04
N ASN A 598 12.79 -32.85 7.45
CA ASN A 598 12.48 -32.54 6.07
C ASN A 598 13.56 -33.02 5.08
N TYR A 599 14.70 -33.53 5.58
CA TYR A 599 15.84 -33.99 4.78
C TYR A 599 15.79 -35.48 4.36
N GLY A 600 14.61 -36.11 4.41
CA GLY A 600 14.42 -37.51 3.94
C GLY A 600 15.16 -38.58 4.77
N LEU A 601 15.48 -38.26 6.03
CA LEU A 601 16.21 -39.12 6.96
C LEU A 601 15.24 -40.06 7.71
N THR A 602 15.71 -41.21 8.18
CA THR A 602 14.90 -42.07 9.07
C THR A 602 14.75 -41.43 10.45
N ALA A 603 13.69 -41.78 11.18
CA ALA A 603 13.40 -41.18 12.49
C ALA A 603 14.56 -41.33 13.50
N GLU A 604 15.27 -42.46 13.44
CA GLU A 604 16.44 -42.75 14.28
C GLU A 604 17.62 -41.82 13.94
N VAL A 605 17.83 -41.52 12.65
CA VAL A 605 18.89 -40.59 12.20
C VAL A 605 18.52 -39.15 12.53
N VAL A 606 17.25 -38.76 12.38
CA VAL A 606 16.75 -37.43 12.81
C VAL A 606 17.00 -37.25 14.31
N GLU A 607 16.58 -38.19 15.14
CA GLU A 607 16.74 -38.10 16.61
C GLU A 607 18.21 -38.08 17.03
N ALA A 608 19.07 -38.92 16.42
CA ALA A 608 20.51 -38.89 16.65
C ALA A 608 21.14 -37.53 16.27
N ARG A 609 20.71 -36.93 15.15
CA ARG A 609 21.17 -35.59 14.74
C ARG A 609 20.66 -34.48 15.65
N ARG A 610 19.40 -34.53 16.13
CA ARG A 610 18.86 -33.55 17.11
C ARG A 610 19.66 -33.55 18.41
N VAL A 611 19.95 -34.74 18.94
CA VAL A 611 20.81 -34.93 20.12
C VAL A 611 22.25 -34.44 19.88
N ALA A 612 22.81 -34.67 18.68
CA ALA A 612 24.16 -34.23 18.35
C ALA A 612 24.26 -32.70 18.11
N TYR A 613 23.23 -32.10 17.51
CA TYR A 613 23.11 -30.66 17.34
C TYR A 613 23.03 -29.94 18.69
N ALA A 614 22.19 -30.40 19.63
CA ALA A 614 22.11 -29.82 20.96
C ALA A 614 23.45 -29.84 21.72
N LYS A 615 24.25 -30.91 21.53
CA LYS A 615 25.63 -30.99 22.07
C LYS A 615 26.59 -30.01 21.36
N PHE A 616 26.44 -29.82 20.06
CA PHE A 616 27.26 -28.88 19.30
C PHE A 616 26.92 -27.40 19.60
N VAL A 617 25.64 -27.08 19.82
CA VAL A 617 25.18 -25.79 20.37
C VAL A 617 25.87 -25.51 21.72
N ASN A 618 26.03 -26.52 22.58
CA ASN A 618 26.78 -26.39 23.82
C ASN A 618 28.27 -26.11 23.60
N GLU A 619 28.92 -26.79 22.65
CA GLU A 619 30.32 -26.50 22.29
C GLU A 619 30.51 -25.07 21.78
N ILE A 620 29.55 -24.56 20.99
CA ILE A 620 29.55 -23.17 20.52
C ILE A 620 29.35 -22.23 21.70
N ALA A 621 28.36 -22.44 22.56
CA ALA A 621 28.09 -21.57 23.71
C ALA A 621 29.30 -21.43 24.64
N VAL A 622 29.98 -22.54 24.98
CA VAL A 622 31.23 -22.52 25.75
C VAL A 622 32.34 -21.74 25.04
N ALA A 623 32.47 -21.89 23.71
CA ALA A 623 33.46 -21.15 22.93
C ALA A 623 33.13 -19.65 22.81
N ILE A 624 31.86 -19.29 22.74
CA ILE A 624 31.38 -17.89 22.77
C ILE A 624 31.67 -17.28 24.13
N HIS A 625 31.30 -17.92 25.25
CA HIS A 625 31.59 -17.41 26.60
C HIS A 625 33.10 -17.20 26.85
N ALA A 626 33.96 -18.04 26.27
CA ALA A 626 35.41 -17.90 26.36
C ALA A 626 35.95 -16.73 25.51
N ALA A 627 35.29 -16.39 24.40
CA ALA A 627 35.64 -15.25 23.56
C ALA A 627 35.03 -13.93 24.05
N ASP A 628 33.79 -13.99 24.55
CA ASP A 628 32.97 -12.88 24.98
C ASP A 628 32.27 -13.23 26.31
N PRO A 629 32.91 -12.95 27.46
CA PRO A 629 32.30 -13.16 28.76
C PRO A 629 31.25 -12.09 29.10
N ASN A 630 30.94 -11.14 28.21
CA ASN A 630 30.06 -10.01 28.51
C ASN A 630 28.61 -10.20 28.07
N HIS A 631 28.29 -11.11 27.14
CA HIS A 631 26.93 -11.29 26.60
C HIS A 631 26.40 -12.72 26.79
N PRO A 632 25.08 -12.93 26.99
CA PRO A 632 24.47 -14.25 27.07
C PRO A 632 24.48 -15.00 25.73
N VAL A 633 24.29 -16.32 25.79
CA VAL A 633 24.07 -17.20 24.63
C VAL A 633 22.74 -17.95 24.76
N THR A 634 21.98 -17.99 23.68
CA THR A 634 20.77 -18.80 23.52
C THR A 634 20.80 -19.60 22.20
N SER A 635 19.73 -20.34 21.90
CA SER A 635 19.56 -21.07 20.65
C SER A 635 18.06 -21.20 20.34
N THR A 636 17.66 -20.76 19.15
CA THR A 636 16.25 -20.65 18.75
C THR A 636 15.76 -21.87 17.97
N ASP A 637 14.53 -22.31 18.26
CA ASP A 637 13.83 -23.30 17.47
C ASP A 637 12.31 -23.09 17.50
N ALA A 638 11.58 -23.82 16.67
CA ALA A 638 10.13 -23.69 16.54
C ALA A 638 9.43 -24.49 17.64
N TYR A 639 8.47 -23.84 18.31
CA TYR A 639 7.78 -24.39 19.48
C TYR A 639 8.76 -24.83 20.60
N THR A 640 8.23 -25.47 21.63
CA THR A 640 8.98 -25.80 22.86
C THR A 640 9.76 -27.11 22.80
N HIS A 641 9.66 -27.88 21.70
CA HIS A 641 10.21 -29.23 21.60
C HIS A 641 11.74 -29.27 21.71
N ALA A 642 12.44 -28.32 21.10
CA ALA A 642 13.90 -28.21 21.17
C ALA A 642 14.47 -28.15 22.60
N TRP A 643 13.71 -27.58 23.54
CA TRP A 643 14.11 -27.47 24.94
C TRP A 643 14.34 -28.83 25.59
N THR A 644 13.65 -29.88 25.12
CA THR A 644 13.81 -31.26 25.62
C THR A 644 15.22 -31.81 25.35
N TYR A 645 15.88 -31.36 24.27
CA TYR A 645 17.28 -31.67 23.96
C TYR A 645 18.25 -30.69 24.63
N TYR A 646 17.91 -29.40 24.70
CA TYR A 646 18.78 -28.38 25.32
C TYR A 646 18.93 -28.58 26.84
N LYS A 647 17.91 -29.05 27.55
CA LYS A 647 17.99 -29.33 29.01
C LYS A 647 19.08 -30.35 29.38
N PRO A 648 19.16 -31.55 28.77
CA PRO A 648 20.22 -32.52 29.04
C PRO A 648 21.54 -32.30 28.28
N HIS A 649 21.55 -31.52 27.18
CA HIS A 649 22.72 -31.46 26.29
C HIS A 649 23.30 -30.06 26.02
N ALA A 650 22.57 -28.98 26.35
CA ALA A 650 23.05 -27.60 26.26
C ALA A 650 23.04 -26.86 27.63
N PRO A 651 23.71 -27.39 28.67
CA PRO A 651 23.83 -26.71 29.96
C PRO A 651 24.49 -25.32 29.87
N ALA A 652 25.31 -25.02 28.85
CA ALA A 652 26.00 -23.74 28.70
C ALA A 652 25.16 -22.57 28.14
N LEU A 653 23.91 -22.79 27.67
CA LEU A 653 23.04 -21.67 27.29
C LEU A 653 22.61 -20.88 28.53
N ASP A 654 22.61 -19.55 28.50
CA ASP A 654 22.17 -18.72 29.64
C ASP A 654 20.65 -18.69 29.80
N LEU A 655 19.94 -18.78 28.67
CA LEU A 655 18.49 -18.76 28.55
C LEU A 655 18.02 -19.63 27.37
N LEU A 656 16.74 -20.01 27.38
CA LEU A 656 16.08 -20.67 26.25
C LEU A 656 15.46 -19.62 25.30
N ALA A 657 15.33 -19.97 24.03
CA ALA A 657 14.60 -19.18 23.04
C ALA A 657 13.56 -20.07 22.33
N VAL A 658 12.57 -19.45 21.69
CA VAL A 658 11.47 -20.14 21.00
C VAL A 658 10.80 -19.21 19.99
N ASN A 659 10.55 -19.73 18.79
CA ASN A 659 9.62 -19.16 17.83
C ASN A 659 8.22 -19.76 18.09
N SER A 660 7.21 -18.92 18.34
CA SER A 660 5.83 -19.39 18.61
C SER A 660 4.80 -18.36 18.17
N TYR A 661 3.99 -18.78 17.19
CA TYR A 661 3.01 -17.95 16.48
C TYR A 661 1.61 -18.18 17.08
N GLY A 662 0.73 -18.94 16.40
CA GLY A 662 -0.60 -19.28 16.90
C GLY A 662 -0.59 -20.16 18.17
N ALA A 663 0.50 -20.89 18.42
CA ALA A 663 0.68 -21.75 19.59
C ALA A 663 1.16 -21.06 20.89
N ILE A 664 1.23 -19.72 20.96
CA ILE A 664 1.94 -18.99 22.02
C ILE A 664 1.57 -19.37 23.47
N ASP A 665 0.31 -19.71 23.75
CA ASP A 665 -0.15 -20.10 25.09
C ASP A 665 0.46 -21.41 25.61
N THR A 666 1.02 -22.27 24.74
CA THR A 666 1.71 -23.48 25.22
C THR A 666 3.03 -23.17 25.89
N VAL A 667 3.72 -22.10 25.49
CA VAL A 667 5.11 -21.83 25.90
C VAL A 667 5.29 -21.81 27.42
N LYS A 668 4.40 -21.12 28.14
CA LYS A 668 4.40 -21.09 29.61
C LYS A 668 4.07 -22.46 30.22
N ARG A 669 3.06 -23.16 29.69
CA ARG A 669 2.63 -24.48 30.17
C ARG A 669 3.74 -25.50 30.04
N ASP A 670 4.38 -25.55 28.87
CA ASP A 670 5.42 -26.50 28.53
C ASP A 670 6.71 -26.21 29.32
N TRP A 671 6.99 -24.93 29.61
CA TRP A 671 8.08 -24.55 30.52
C TRP A 671 7.88 -25.14 31.93
N ILE A 672 6.66 -25.02 32.48
CA ILE A 672 6.31 -25.55 33.80
C ILE A 672 6.33 -27.09 33.78
N ALA A 673 5.68 -27.71 32.79
CA ALA A 673 5.57 -29.18 32.70
C ALA A 673 6.93 -29.87 32.44
N GLY A 674 7.80 -29.26 31.64
CA GLY A 674 9.16 -29.73 31.42
C GLY A 674 10.12 -29.46 32.58
N GLY A 675 9.70 -28.68 33.59
CA GLY A 675 10.47 -28.38 34.80
C GLY A 675 11.85 -27.80 34.49
N TYR A 676 11.90 -26.77 33.64
CA TYR A 676 13.15 -26.12 33.26
C TYR A 676 13.66 -25.18 34.35
N THR A 677 14.97 -24.96 34.38
CA THR A 677 15.67 -24.16 35.40
C THR A 677 16.48 -23.02 34.77
N LYS A 678 15.97 -22.48 33.66
CA LYS A 678 16.49 -21.30 32.96
C LYS A 678 15.30 -20.43 32.50
N PRO A 679 15.46 -19.10 32.44
CA PRO A 679 14.45 -18.22 31.86
C PRO A 679 14.39 -18.40 30.33
N TYR A 680 13.44 -17.74 29.68
CA TYR A 680 13.34 -17.73 28.22
C TYR A 680 12.97 -16.37 27.63
N ILE A 681 13.20 -16.23 26.32
CA ILE A 681 12.63 -15.17 25.47
C ILE A 681 11.79 -15.81 24.36
N LEU A 682 10.79 -15.08 23.87
CA LEU A 682 10.19 -15.34 22.56
C LEU A 682 11.07 -14.68 21.51
N THR A 683 11.52 -15.41 20.49
CA THR A 683 12.39 -14.89 19.43
C THR A 683 11.64 -14.54 18.15
N GLU A 684 10.51 -15.19 17.90
CA GLU A 684 9.51 -14.82 16.89
C GLU A 684 8.10 -15.14 17.41
N GLY A 685 7.12 -14.32 17.05
CA GLY A 685 5.71 -14.58 17.34
C GLY A 685 4.80 -13.40 17.02
N GLY A 686 3.50 -13.67 16.99
CA GLY A 686 2.48 -12.74 16.51
C GLY A 686 1.27 -13.51 15.94
N PRO A 687 0.73 -13.12 14.77
CA PRO A 687 -0.33 -13.87 14.09
C PRO A 687 0.07 -15.31 13.76
N ALA A 688 -0.91 -16.20 13.65
CA ALA A 688 -0.70 -17.58 13.23
C ALA A 688 -0.06 -17.66 11.82
N GLY A 689 0.90 -18.55 11.64
CA GLY A 689 1.58 -18.80 10.37
C GLY A 689 0.70 -19.57 9.38
N GLU A 690 1.11 -19.64 8.11
CA GLU A 690 0.33 -20.31 7.06
C GLU A 690 0.20 -21.83 7.26
N TRP A 691 1.07 -22.42 8.08
CA TRP A 691 1.05 -23.82 8.51
C TRP A 691 0.16 -24.10 9.74
N GLU A 692 -0.38 -23.05 10.40
CA GLU A 692 -1.24 -23.16 11.58
C GLU A 692 -2.73 -22.93 11.28
N VAL A 693 -3.08 -22.52 10.05
CA VAL A 693 -4.45 -22.15 9.65
C VAL A 693 -5.10 -23.19 8.72
N PRO A 694 -6.43 -23.35 8.73
CA PRO A 694 -7.14 -24.20 7.76
C PRO A 694 -7.07 -23.63 6.35
N GLY A 695 -7.33 -24.48 5.35
CA GLY A 695 -7.58 -24.05 3.97
C GLY A 695 -8.88 -23.24 3.85
N ASP A 696 -8.91 -22.32 2.90
CA ASP A 696 -10.10 -21.54 2.52
C ASP A 696 -10.95 -22.27 1.45
N VAL A 697 -11.90 -21.55 0.83
CA VAL A 697 -12.82 -22.09 -0.20
C VAL A 697 -12.10 -22.64 -1.45
N ASN A 698 -10.85 -22.24 -1.69
CA ASN A 698 -10.02 -22.74 -2.79
C ASN A 698 -8.97 -23.77 -2.33
N GLY A 699 -8.94 -24.13 -1.04
CA GLY A 699 -8.01 -25.08 -0.46
C GLY A 699 -6.63 -24.51 -0.10
N VAL A 700 -6.45 -23.19 -0.12
CA VAL A 700 -5.17 -22.52 0.22
C VAL A 700 -5.24 -21.90 1.62
N PRO A 701 -4.11 -21.73 2.34
CA PRO A 701 -4.12 -21.25 3.73
C PRO A 701 -4.91 -19.96 3.96
N SER A 702 -5.93 -20.06 4.82
CA SER A 702 -6.87 -18.99 5.15
C SER A 702 -6.21 -17.96 6.06
N GLU A 703 -5.72 -16.90 5.43
CA GLU A 703 -4.93 -15.87 6.10
C GLU A 703 -5.81 -14.98 7.00
N PRO A 704 -5.42 -14.77 8.27
CA PRO A 704 -6.18 -13.94 9.20
C PRO A 704 -6.35 -12.49 8.68
N SER A 705 -7.49 -11.89 8.98
CA SER A 705 -7.76 -10.48 8.63
C SER A 705 -6.82 -9.52 9.36
N ASP A 706 -6.66 -8.29 8.86
CA ASP A 706 -5.74 -7.32 9.46
C ASP A 706 -6.12 -6.98 10.93
N LEU A 707 -7.42 -7.00 11.24
CA LEU A 707 -7.96 -6.89 12.59
C LEU A 707 -7.66 -8.12 13.48
N ALA A 708 -7.67 -9.33 12.92
CA ALA A 708 -7.25 -10.53 13.66
C ALA A 708 -5.75 -10.53 13.95
N LYS A 709 -4.93 -10.05 12.99
CA LYS A 709 -3.48 -9.87 13.16
C LYS A 709 -3.16 -8.84 14.24
N LYS A 710 -3.85 -7.68 14.23
CA LYS A 710 -3.81 -6.64 15.28
C LYS A 710 -3.97 -7.23 16.68
N ALA A 711 -5.00 -8.06 16.88
CA ALA A 711 -5.28 -8.73 18.15
C ALA A 711 -4.20 -9.78 18.51
N ALA A 712 -3.72 -10.56 17.54
CA ALA A 712 -2.73 -11.62 17.79
C ALA A 712 -1.40 -11.08 18.33
N TYR A 713 -0.89 -9.95 17.82
CA TYR A 713 0.31 -9.31 18.39
C TYR A 713 0.17 -8.96 19.87
N GLN A 714 -0.99 -8.41 20.25
CA GLN A 714 -1.27 -8.07 21.65
C GLN A 714 -1.42 -9.33 22.51
N HIS A 715 -2.04 -10.38 21.97
CA HIS A 715 -2.12 -11.69 22.63
C HIS A 715 -0.74 -12.29 22.89
N SER A 716 0.14 -12.36 21.88
CA SER A 716 1.48 -12.91 22.03
C SER A 716 2.31 -12.15 23.07
N TRP A 717 2.23 -10.82 23.10
CA TRP A 717 2.88 -10.03 24.14
C TRP A 717 2.31 -10.30 25.53
N ASN A 718 0.98 -10.34 25.67
CA ASN A 718 0.32 -10.58 26.95
C ASN A 718 0.61 -11.99 27.51
N ALA A 719 0.67 -13.01 26.65
CA ALA A 719 1.05 -14.37 27.04
C ALA A 719 2.48 -14.43 27.61
N ILE A 720 3.43 -13.74 26.98
CA ILE A 720 4.82 -13.60 27.46
C ILE A 720 4.90 -12.80 28.76
N LYS A 721 4.22 -11.64 28.84
CA LYS A 721 4.12 -10.84 30.07
C LYS A 721 3.42 -11.58 31.21
N GLY A 722 2.61 -12.58 30.90
CA GLY A 722 1.96 -13.50 31.84
C GLY A 722 2.90 -14.46 32.58
N HIS A 723 4.21 -14.45 32.32
CA HIS A 723 5.20 -15.27 33.02
C HIS A 723 6.35 -14.42 33.64
N PRO A 724 6.03 -13.49 34.57
CA PRO A 724 7.04 -12.64 35.20
C PRO A 724 8.09 -13.47 35.95
N GLY A 725 9.33 -12.96 35.99
CA GLY A 725 10.47 -13.67 36.60
C GLY A 725 10.97 -14.88 35.81
N VAL A 726 10.37 -15.23 34.65
CA VAL A 726 10.79 -16.36 33.81
C VAL A 726 10.88 -15.99 32.34
N ALA A 727 9.88 -15.31 31.79
CA ALA A 727 9.94 -14.76 30.45
C ALA A 727 10.56 -13.35 30.48
N LEU A 728 11.68 -13.15 29.79
CA LEU A 728 12.47 -11.91 29.80
C LEU A 728 12.02 -10.90 28.72
N GLY A 729 11.01 -11.26 27.92
CA GLY A 729 10.42 -10.45 26.87
C GLY A 729 10.32 -11.21 25.55
N ALA A 730 10.11 -10.47 24.45
CA ALA A 730 9.83 -11.00 23.13
C ALA A 730 10.45 -10.13 22.03
N THR A 731 10.99 -10.75 20.98
CA THR A 731 11.02 -10.14 19.64
C THR A 731 9.83 -10.66 18.83
N LEU A 732 8.83 -9.81 18.62
CA LEU A 732 7.68 -10.14 17.77
C LEU A 732 8.10 -10.14 16.28
N PHE A 733 7.32 -10.79 15.42
CA PHE A 733 7.65 -10.97 14.01
C PHE A 733 6.50 -10.40 13.14
N HIS A 734 6.70 -9.42 12.24
CA HIS A 734 7.97 -8.87 11.71
C HIS A 734 7.95 -7.35 11.42
N TYR A 735 9.11 -6.68 11.52
CA TYR A 735 9.36 -5.38 10.86
C TYR A 735 9.94 -5.62 9.47
N GLY A 736 9.07 -5.98 8.53
CA GLY A 736 9.42 -6.22 7.13
C GLY A 736 9.37 -4.96 6.27
N LEU A 737 9.97 -5.03 5.08
CA LEU A 737 9.71 -4.10 3.97
C LEU A 737 9.05 -4.80 2.78
N GLU A 738 9.32 -6.10 2.67
CA GLU A 738 8.96 -6.99 1.60
C GLU A 738 7.46 -7.32 1.54
N ASN A 739 7.04 -7.73 0.34
CA ASN A 739 5.78 -8.41 0.10
C ASN A 739 6.08 -9.90 -0.18
N ASP A 740 6.76 -10.57 0.77
CA ASP A 740 7.17 -11.99 0.69
C ASP A 740 6.12 -12.90 1.38
N PHE A 741 6.36 -14.21 1.41
CA PHE A 741 5.43 -15.26 1.81
C PHE A 741 4.11 -15.32 1.01
N GLY A 742 4.03 -14.65 -0.15
CA GLY A 742 2.86 -14.62 -1.03
C GLY A 742 1.90 -13.47 -0.72
N GLY A 743 2.38 -12.40 -0.08
CA GLY A 743 1.55 -11.32 0.43
C GLY A 743 2.28 -10.46 1.44
N VAL A 744 1.65 -10.22 2.60
CA VAL A 744 2.21 -9.46 3.72
C VAL A 744 1.88 -10.14 5.06
N TRP A 745 1.82 -11.48 5.07
CA TRP A 745 1.12 -12.25 6.10
C TRP A 745 1.44 -11.84 7.54
N LEU A 746 2.73 -11.78 7.86
CA LEU A 746 3.24 -11.55 9.22
C LEU A 746 3.87 -10.15 9.40
N ASN A 747 3.63 -9.22 8.49
CA ASN A 747 4.39 -7.96 8.45
C ASN A 747 3.66 -6.82 9.18
N THR A 748 4.32 -6.19 10.16
CA THR A 748 3.83 -4.96 10.82
C THR A 748 4.00 -3.71 9.94
N THR A 749 4.92 -3.77 8.99
CA THR A 749 5.26 -2.74 8.00
C THR A 749 5.44 -3.36 6.61
N THR A 750 5.15 -2.63 5.54
CA THR A 750 5.42 -3.07 4.15
C THR A 750 5.65 -1.86 3.25
N GLY A 751 6.68 -1.86 2.41
CA GLY A 751 6.98 -0.76 1.48
C GLY A 751 7.15 0.62 2.15
N GLY A 752 7.51 0.67 3.44
CA GLY A 752 7.56 1.90 4.25
C GLY A 752 6.25 2.34 4.90
N TRP A 753 5.14 1.63 4.65
CA TRP A 753 3.83 1.86 5.26
C TRP A 753 3.62 1.05 6.54
N ARG A 754 2.97 1.64 7.55
CA ARG A 754 2.67 1.00 8.84
C ARG A 754 1.28 0.37 8.86
N ARG A 755 1.15 -0.86 9.39
CA ARG A 755 -0.13 -1.58 9.47
C ARG A 755 -0.71 -1.59 10.89
N LEU A 756 -1.93 -2.12 11.04
CA LEU A 756 -2.56 -2.29 12.36
C LEU A 756 -1.68 -3.07 13.34
N GLY A 757 -0.85 -4.00 12.85
CA GLY A 757 0.16 -4.70 13.65
C GLY A 757 1.24 -3.79 14.26
N TYR A 758 1.70 -2.75 13.53
CA TYR A 758 2.63 -1.76 14.07
C TYR A 758 2.01 -1.03 15.27
N HIS A 759 0.78 -0.54 15.09
CA HIS A 759 0.07 0.22 16.13
C HIS A 759 -0.30 -0.64 17.34
N ALA A 760 -0.66 -1.90 17.11
CA ALA A 760 -0.89 -2.90 18.15
C ALA A 760 0.34 -3.12 19.04
N VAL A 761 1.51 -3.32 18.44
CA VAL A 761 2.79 -3.51 19.18
C VAL A 761 3.23 -2.21 19.85
N ARG A 762 3.06 -1.05 19.20
CA ARG A 762 3.35 0.25 19.83
C ARG A 762 2.52 0.47 21.09
N SER A 763 1.21 0.22 21.03
CA SER A 763 0.32 0.32 22.19
C SER A 763 0.74 -0.66 23.29
N ALA A 764 1.10 -1.89 22.92
CA ALA A 764 1.58 -2.92 23.83
C ALA A 764 2.93 -2.61 24.53
N TYR A 765 3.85 -1.88 23.87
CA TYR A 765 5.19 -1.55 24.39
C TYR A 765 5.26 -0.20 25.09
N THR A 766 4.52 0.80 24.62
CA THR A 766 4.53 2.17 25.17
C THR A 766 3.38 2.44 26.14
N GLY A 767 2.33 1.63 26.12
CA GLY A 767 1.07 1.93 26.82
C GLY A 767 0.33 3.14 26.24
N GLN A 768 0.62 3.53 25.00
CA GLN A 768 0.06 4.69 24.31
C GLN A 768 -0.33 4.33 22.88
N ASP A 769 -1.53 4.72 22.45
CA ASP A 769 -1.95 4.60 21.07
C ASP A 769 -1.31 5.70 20.19
N ALA A 770 -1.30 5.49 18.87
CA ALA A 770 -0.78 6.48 17.93
C ALA A 770 -1.86 7.57 17.66
N PRO A 771 -1.47 8.83 17.42
CA PRO A 771 -2.43 9.90 17.12
C PRO A 771 -3.12 9.74 15.75
N ASN A 772 -2.56 8.88 14.89
CA ASN A 772 -3.07 8.53 13.57
C ASN A 772 -2.67 7.07 13.28
N THR A 773 -3.58 6.29 12.69
CA THR A 773 -3.58 4.82 12.71
C THR A 773 -4.10 4.24 11.40
N SER A 774 -3.62 3.07 10.99
CA SER A 774 -4.03 2.41 9.74
C SER A 774 -5.56 2.30 9.57
N PRO A 775 -6.08 2.48 8.33
CA PRO A 775 -7.46 2.19 8.00
C PRO A 775 -7.90 0.78 8.41
N GLU A 776 -9.07 0.66 9.01
CA GLU A 776 -9.63 -0.62 9.45
C GLU A 776 -10.55 -1.21 8.39
N ILE A 777 -10.16 -2.35 7.82
CA ILE A 777 -10.99 -3.13 6.90
C ILE A 777 -11.84 -4.09 7.71
N THR A 778 -13.16 -3.88 7.69
CA THR A 778 -14.13 -4.68 8.47
C THR A 778 -14.80 -5.78 7.63
N ALA A 779 -14.82 -5.63 6.30
CA ALA A 779 -15.31 -6.66 5.38
C ALA A 779 -14.57 -6.62 4.04
N MET A 780 -14.41 -7.79 3.41
CA MET A 780 -13.96 -7.93 2.03
C MET A 780 -14.62 -9.15 1.39
N SER A 781 -15.16 -8.98 0.19
CA SER A 781 -15.76 -10.02 -0.65
C SER A 781 -15.22 -9.97 -2.08
N VAL A 782 -15.23 -11.12 -2.74
CA VAL A 782 -14.84 -11.31 -4.15
C VAL A 782 -15.95 -12.11 -4.82
N SER A 783 -16.39 -11.73 -6.02
CA SER A 783 -17.38 -12.51 -6.76
C SER A 783 -16.76 -13.79 -7.32
N ASP A 784 -17.54 -14.87 -7.39
CA ASP A 784 -17.23 -16.08 -8.16
C ASP A 784 -15.87 -16.74 -7.80
N GLN A 785 -15.49 -16.71 -6.51
CA GLN A 785 -14.17 -17.09 -5.98
C GLN A 785 -13.62 -18.45 -6.44
N THR A 786 -14.45 -19.41 -6.86
CA THR A 786 -14.03 -20.73 -7.32
C THR A 786 -13.95 -20.88 -8.84
N SER A 787 -14.39 -19.88 -9.62
CA SER A 787 -14.59 -20.00 -11.07
C SER A 787 -14.51 -18.64 -11.79
N VAL A 788 -13.38 -17.95 -11.66
CA VAL A 788 -13.13 -16.66 -12.35
C VAL A 788 -12.55 -16.91 -13.76
N PRO A 789 -13.19 -16.49 -14.86
CA PRO A 789 -12.66 -16.68 -16.21
C PRO A 789 -11.31 -15.98 -16.43
N ALA A 790 -10.32 -16.71 -16.95
CA ALA A 790 -9.00 -16.18 -17.31
C ALA A 790 -9.14 -14.99 -18.28
N GLY A 791 -8.46 -13.88 -17.97
CA GLY A 791 -8.56 -12.63 -18.72
C GLY A 791 -9.94 -11.93 -18.71
N GLY A 792 -10.95 -12.52 -18.05
CA GLY A 792 -12.27 -11.95 -17.82
C GLY A 792 -12.28 -10.95 -16.66
N THR A 793 -13.46 -10.68 -16.09
CA THR A 793 -13.62 -9.75 -14.97
C THR A 793 -14.43 -10.35 -13.82
N PHE A 794 -14.11 -9.89 -12.60
CA PHE A 794 -14.82 -10.21 -11.36
C PHE A 794 -14.92 -8.96 -10.49
N THR A 795 -15.78 -8.98 -9.47
CA THR A 795 -15.97 -7.83 -8.56
C THR A 795 -15.23 -8.04 -7.24
N VAL A 796 -14.56 -7.02 -6.73
CA VAL A 796 -14.02 -6.96 -5.36
C VAL A 796 -14.73 -5.82 -4.62
N ASN A 797 -15.28 -6.11 -3.44
CA ASN A 797 -15.86 -5.10 -2.55
C ASN A 797 -15.17 -5.14 -1.19
N VAL A 798 -14.89 -3.96 -0.64
CA VAL A 798 -14.23 -3.75 0.65
C VAL A 798 -15.00 -2.71 1.45
N THR A 799 -15.23 -3.00 2.73
CA THR A 799 -15.69 -2.00 3.70
C THR A 799 -14.49 -1.61 4.56
N ALA A 800 -14.02 -0.38 4.37
CA ALA A 800 -12.91 0.20 5.12
C ALA A 800 -13.32 1.54 5.73
N ALA A 801 -12.81 1.84 6.92
CA ALA A 801 -12.97 3.12 7.58
C ALA A 801 -11.63 3.62 8.10
N ASP A 802 -11.37 4.92 7.93
CA ASP A 802 -10.24 5.58 8.56
C ASP A 802 -10.60 6.05 9.99
N PRO A 803 -9.84 5.71 11.04
CA PRO A 803 -10.17 6.13 12.41
C PRO A 803 -10.04 7.64 12.66
N GLN A 804 -9.32 8.38 11.81
CA GLN A 804 -9.15 9.84 11.90
C GLN A 804 -10.00 10.61 10.88
N GLY A 805 -10.54 9.94 9.87
CA GLY A 805 -11.36 10.51 8.80
C GLY A 805 -10.56 11.07 7.62
N ASP A 806 -9.40 10.47 7.34
CA ASP A 806 -8.46 10.86 6.27
C ASP A 806 -8.91 10.39 4.87
N LEU A 807 -8.03 10.51 3.85
CA LEU A 807 -8.34 10.17 2.46
C LEU A 807 -7.98 8.73 2.14
N LEU A 808 -8.97 7.83 2.16
CA LEU A 808 -8.78 6.45 1.72
C LEU A 808 -8.49 6.38 0.21
N ARG A 809 -7.33 5.83 -0.15
CA ARG A 809 -6.94 5.51 -1.53
C ARG A 809 -6.61 4.03 -1.67
N TYR A 810 -6.86 3.45 -2.84
CA TYR A 810 -6.89 1.99 -3.01
C TYR A 810 -5.89 1.48 -4.05
N ASN A 811 -5.26 0.34 -3.79
CA ASN A 811 -4.50 -0.42 -4.78
C ASN A 811 -4.81 -1.92 -4.68
N LEU A 812 -4.85 -2.61 -5.81
CA LEU A 812 -5.14 -4.04 -5.90
C LEU A 812 -3.96 -4.78 -6.53
N MET A 813 -3.50 -5.82 -5.86
CA MET A 813 -2.37 -6.67 -6.27
C MET A 813 -2.72 -8.14 -6.06
N ALA A 814 -2.02 -9.06 -6.73
CA ALA A 814 -2.26 -10.49 -6.59
C ALA A 814 -0.97 -11.32 -6.48
N SER A 815 -1.03 -12.39 -5.67
CA SER A 815 0.02 -13.42 -5.60
C SER A 815 -0.38 -14.67 -6.38
N ASP A 816 0.59 -15.21 -7.11
CA ASP A 816 0.58 -16.48 -7.84
C ASP A 816 1.27 -17.63 -7.07
N LYS A 817 1.56 -17.45 -5.77
CA LYS A 817 2.27 -18.42 -4.91
C LYS A 817 1.76 -19.85 -5.03
N HIS A 818 0.45 -20.04 -5.11
CA HIS A 818 -0.18 -21.37 -5.18
C HIS A 818 -0.23 -21.95 -6.61
N ILE A 819 0.45 -21.32 -7.57
CA ILE A 819 0.64 -21.75 -8.96
C ILE A 819 2.13 -21.94 -9.27
N THR A 820 2.97 -20.97 -8.90
CA THR A 820 4.39 -20.91 -9.30
C THR A 820 5.39 -21.05 -8.14
N GLY A 821 4.93 -20.97 -6.90
CA GLY A 821 5.79 -20.81 -5.72
C GLY A 821 6.40 -19.42 -5.56
N ASN A 822 6.14 -18.48 -6.47
CA ASN A 822 6.54 -17.07 -6.34
C ASN A 822 5.96 -16.47 -5.06
N ARG A 823 6.78 -15.73 -4.32
CA ARG A 823 6.37 -15.13 -3.05
C ARG A 823 5.97 -13.66 -3.14
N GLY A 824 6.27 -13.01 -4.27
CA GLY A 824 5.94 -11.61 -4.49
C GLY A 824 4.46 -11.34 -4.79
N LEU A 825 4.19 -10.07 -5.10
CA LEU A 825 2.90 -9.58 -5.58
C LEU A 825 3.05 -8.96 -6.98
N SER A 826 2.01 -9.15 -7.80
CA SER A 826 1.86 -8.58 -9.14
C SER A 826 0.75 -7.53 -9.15
N HIS A 827 0.87 -6.48 -9.97
CA HIS A 827 -0.17 -5.46 -10.04
C HIS A 827 -1.35 -5.91 -10.88
N LEU A 828 -2.57 -5.77 -10.34
CA LEU A 828 -3.79 -6.01 -11.08
C LEU A 828 -4.19 -4.79 -11.92
N THR A 829 -5.02 -5.03 -12.94
CA THR A 829 -5.76 -3.99 -13.66
C THR A 829 -7.19 -3.98 -13.13
N PHE A 830 -7.66 -2.81 -12.68
CA PHE A 830 -8.98 -2.65 -12.08
C PHE A 830 -9.57 -1.27 -12.40
N THR A 831 -10.89 -1.16 -12.29
CA THR A 831 -11.64 0.09 -12.43
C THR A 831 -12.51 0.27 -11.17
N PRO A 832 -12.39 1.40 -10.44
CA PRO A 832 -13.33 1.72 -9.36
C PRO A 832 -14.76 1.84 -9.88
N THR A 833 -15.70 1.17 -9.22
CA THR A 833 -17.15 1.19 -9.50
C THR A 833 -17.96 1.83 -8.37
N GLY A 834 -17.32 2.14 -7.25
CA GLY A 834 -17.89 2.82 -6.09
C GLY A 834 -16.87 2.91 -4.96
N SER A 835 -17.22 3.52 -3.83
CA SER A 835 -16.34 3.56 -2.65
C SER A 835 -16.04 2.13 -2.17
N GLY A 836 -14.77 1.72 -2.22
CA GLY A 836 -14.35 0.36 -1.89
C GLY A 836 -14.81 -0.74 -2.86
N SER A 837 -15.35 -0.41 -4.03
CA SER A 837 -15.88 -1.37 -5.02
C SER A 837 -15.10 -1.28 -6.34
N PHE A 838 -14.68 -2.42 -6.88
CA PHE A 838 -13.82 -2.50 -8.06
C PHE A 838 -14.25 -3.63 -9.00
N THR A 839 -14.34 -3.33 -10.29
CA THR A 839 -14.27 -4.36 -11.34
C THR A 839 -12.79 -4.66 -11.60
N VAL A 840 -12.39 -5.92 -11.45
CA VAL A 840 -11.00 -6.37 -11.57
C VAL A 840 -10.86 -7.30 -12.77
N ARG A 841 -9.81 -7.12 -13.57
CA ARG A 841 -9.48 -8.07 -14.64
C ARG A 841 -8.66 -9.24 -14.08
N ALA A 842 -9.09 -10.44 -14.39
CA ALA A 842 -8.37 -11.66 -14.03
C ALA A 842 -7.02 -11.78 -14.76
N PRO A 843 -6.01 -12.40 -14.14
CA PRO A 843 -4.84 -12.93 -14.83
C PRO A 843 -5.21 -13.99 -15.89
N GLU A 844 -4.26 -14.33 -16.76
CA GLU A 844 -4.44 -15.38 -17.78
C GLU A 844 -4.08 -16.79 -17.26
N ALA A 845 -3.17 -16.90 -16.30
CA ALA A 845 -2.68 -18.20 -15.83
C ALA A 845 -3.66 -18.84 -14.84
N LEU A 846 -3.99 -20.11 -15.10
CA LEU A 846 -4.96 -20.90 -14.35
C LEU A 846 -4.45 -21.29 -12.95
N GLY A 847 -5.39 -21.54 -12.03
CA GLY A 847 -5.09 -21.99 -10.67
C GLY A 847 -5.51 -20.98 -9.60
N VAL A 848 -5.03 -21.16 -8.37
CA VAL A 848 -5.45 -20.32 -7.23
C VAL A 848 -4.53 -19.12 -7.05
N TRP A 849 -5.12 -17.94 -7.12
CA TRP A 849 -4.51 -16.66 -6.81
C TRP A 849 -5.01 -16.15 -5.45
N LYS A 850 -4.29 -15.20 -4.84
CA LYS A 850 -4.82 -14.34 -3.77
C LYS A 850 -4.82 -12.89 -4.24
N VAL A 851 -5.96 -12.20 -4.15
CA VAL A 851 -6.03 -10.74 -4.31
C VAL A 851 -5.87 -10.06 -2.95
N TYR A 852 -5.00 -9.06 -2.89
CA TYR A 852 -4.79 -8.18 -1.75
C TYR A 852 -5.27 -6.77 -2.11
N VAL A 853 -6.05 -6.17 -1.21
CA VAL A 853 -6.47 -4.77 -1.32
C VAL A 853 -5.72 -3.96 -0.28
N TYR A 854 -4.95 -2.97 -0.74
CA TYR A 854 -4.22 -2.02 0.08
C TYR A 854 -5.05 -0.75 0.19
N VAL A 855 -5.30 -0.28 1.41
CA VAL A 855 -6.12 0.89 1.72
C VAL A 855 -5.26 1.88 2.50
N TYR A 856 -4.86 2.97 1.84
CA TYR A 856 -3.90 3.97 2.35
C TYR A 856 -4.61 5.19 2.93
N ASP A 857 -4.06 5.80 3.98
CA ASP A 857 -4.56 7.02 4.64
C ASP A 857 -3.97 8.34 4.09
N GLY A 858 -2.77 8.28 3.50
CA GLY A 858 -1.94 9.44 3.14
C GLY A 858 -1.09 10.02 4.27
N HIS A 859 -1.14 9.45 5.48
CA HIS A 859 -0.39 9.84 6.68
C HIS A 859 0.73 8.85 7.05
N GLY A 860 0.83 7.73 6.32
CA GLY A 860 1.91 6.75 6.42
C GLY A 860 1.45 5.37 6.90
N ASN A 861 0.14 5.12 6.94
CA ASN A 861 -0.43 3.87 7.38
C ASN A 861 -1.32 3.21 6.29
N VAL A 862 -1.37 1.87 6.32
CA VAL A 862 -2.13 1.07 5.35
C VAL A 862 -2.89 -0.05 6.06
N GLY A 863 -4.16 -0.23 5.73
CA GLY A 863 -4.93 -1.44 6.03
C GLY A 863 -4.84 -2.41 4.85
N ILE A 864 -4.61 -3.71 5.11
CA ILE A 864 -4.48 -4.71 4.03
C ILE A 864 -5.24 -5.99 4.36
N GLU A 865 -6.22 -6.30 3.50
CA GLU A 865 -7.06 -7.51 3.56
C GLU A 865 -6.94 -8.30 2.24
N GLN A 866 -7.18 -9.62 2.30
CA GLN A 866 -6.99 -10.54 1.17
C GLN A 866 -8.14 -11.52 0.98
N ARG A 867 -8.32 -12.05 -0.22
CA ARG A 867 -9.12 -13.27 -0.48
C ARG A 867 -8.50 -14.09 -1.60
N SER A 868 -8.64 -15.42 -1.57
CA SER A 868 -8.33 -16.23 -2.74
C SER A 868 -9.38 -16.13 -3.84
N PHE A 869 -8.96 -16.41 -5.07
CA PHE A 869 -9.84 -16.67 -6.20
C PHE A 869 -9.16 -17.67 -7.16
N ARG A 870 -9.94 -18.58 -7.76
CA ARG A 870 -9.44 -19.54 -8.75
C ARG A 870 -9.71 -19.04 -10.15
N VAL A 871 -8.63 -18.87 -10.92
CA VAL A 871 -8.70 -18.56 -12.35
C VAL A 871 -8.90 -19.86 -13.12
N VAL A 872 -9.95 -19.88 -13.94
CA VAL A 872 -10.39 -21.04 -14.73
C VAL A 872 -10.47 -20.69 -16.23
N PRO A 873 -10.41 -21.67 -17.15
CA PRO A 873 -10.58 -21.43 -18.57
C PRO A 873 -11.93 -20.74 -18.88
N PRO A 874 -11.98 -19.69 -19.72
CA PRO A 874 -13.23 -18.96 -20.02
C PRO A 874 -14.33 -19.86 -20.58
N ALA A 875 -15.60 -19.58 -20.29
CA ALA A 875 -16.72 -20.46 -20.69
C ALA A 875 -16.71 -20.76 -22.20
N ALA A 876 -16.65 -22.05 -22.57
CA ALA A 876 -16.65 -22.48 -23.96
C ALA A 876 -18.10 -22.56 -24.50
N PRO A 877 -18.37 -22.06 -25.72
CA PRO A 877 -19.68 -22.19 -26.35
C PRO A 877 -19.97 -23.63 -26.80
N GLY A 878 -21.24 -24.02 -26.69
CA GLY A 878 -21.75 -25.34 -27.07
C GLY A 878 -22.09 -26.23 -25.89
N VAL A 879 -22.45 -27.48 -26.18
CA VAL A 879 -22.68 -28.53 -25.18
C VAL A 879 -21.41 -29.35 -25.03
N ASP A 880 -20.91 -29.46 -23.80
CA ASP A 880 -19.85 -30.40 -23.45
C ASP A 880 -20.41 -31.84 -23.43
N LEU A 881 -19.80 -32.71 -24.21
CA LEU A 881 -20.19 -34.11 -24.38
C LEU A 881 -19.34 -35.06 -23.54
N SER A 882 -18.17 -34.63 -23.02
CA SER A 882 -17.33 -35.46 -22.14
C SER A 882 -17.71 -35.32 -20.67
N ARG A 883 -18.37 -34.22 -20.27
CA ARG A 883 -18.86 -33.98 -18.90
C ARG A 883 -19.56 -35.20 -18.29
N GLY A 884 -19.02 -35.69 -17.17
CA GLY A 884 -19.56 -36.82 -16.38
C GLY A 884 -19.49 -38.19 -17.06
N LYS A 885 -18.68 -38.35 -18.12
CA LYS A 885 -18.56 -39.61 -18.87
C LYS A 885 -17.57 -40.60 -18.23
N ALA A 886 -17.57 -41.82 -18.75
CA ALA A 886 -16.56 -42.81 -18.42
C ALA A 886 -15.22 -42.44 -19.07
N VAL A 887 -14.14 -42.48 -18.29
CA VAL A 887 -12.79 -42.13 -18.72
C VAL A 887 -11.80 -43.24 -18.35
N SER A 888 -10.87 -43.54 -19.25
CA SER A 888 -9.72 -44.40 -19.01
C SER A 888 -8.43 -43.66 -19.33
N ALA A 889 -7.30 -44.10 -18.76
CA ALA A 889 -5.98 -43.51 -19.00
C ALA A 889 -4.90 -44.61 -19.07
N SER A 890 -3.73 -44.26 -19.61
CA SER A 890 -2.54 -45.12 -19.58
C SER A 890 -2.06 -45.40 -18.15
N SER A 891 -2.16 -44.41 -17.27
CA SER A 891 -1.85 -44.50 -15.84
C SER A 891 -2.51 -43.34 -15.09
N HIS A 892 -2.45 -43.36 -13.76
CA HIS A 892 -2.79 -42.23 -12.90
C HIS A 892 -1.94 -42.25 -11.62
N GLN A 893 -1.72 -41.09 -10.99
CA GLN A 893 -1.01 -41.03 -9.71
C GLN A 893 -1.90 -41.60 -8.58
N PRO A 894 -1.43 -42.60 -7.81
CA PRO A 894 -2.23 -43.21 -6.73
C PRO A 894 -2.33 -42.31 -5.48
N THR A 895 -1.56 -41.22 -5.44
CA THR A 895 -1.54 -40.22 -4.36
C THR A 895 -1.43 -38.82 -4.96
N GLY A 896 -1.75 -37.81 -4.16
CA GLY A 896 -1.82 -36.41 -4.56
C GLY A 896 -2.51 -35.59 -3.45
N ALA A 897 -2.58 -34.26 -3.62
CA ALA A 897 -3.08 -33.35 -2.58
C ALA A 897 -4.50 -33.70 -2.08
N ASN A 898 -5.36 -34.18 -2.98
CA ASN A 898 -6.75 -34.58 -2.70
C ASN A 898 -6.95 -36.11 -2.83
N GLY A 899 -5.88 -36.93 -2.70
CA GLY A 899 -5.92 -38.39 -2.92
C GLY A 899 -5.47 -38.82 -4.32
N PRO A 900 -5.90 -39.99 -4.84
CA PRO A 900 -5.53 -40.47 -6.17
C PRO A 900 -6.01 -39.51 -7.27
N GLN A 901 -5.19 -39.22 -8.27
CA GLN A 901 -5.48 -38.22 -9.32
C GLN A 901 -6.22 -38.87 -10.51
N LEU A 902 -7.47 -39.29 -10.26
CA LEU A 902 -8.26 -40.20 -11.11
C LEU A 902 -8.57 -39.65 -12.52
N PRO A 903 -8.67 -40.51 -13.56
CA PRO A 903 -9.06 -40.11 -14.92
C PRO A 903 -10.42 -39.39 -15.02
N SER A 904 -11.36 -39.69 -14.11
CA SER A 904 -12.68 -39.04 -14.04
C SER A 904 -12.62 -37.56 -13.69
N TYR A 905 -11.55 -37.10 -13.02
CA TYR A 905 -11.35 -35.70 -12.63
C TYR A 905 -10.92 -34.79 -13.79
N ALA A 906 -10.79 -35.32 -15.00
CA ALA A 906 -10.65 -34.51 -16.20
C ALA A 906 -11.97 -34.40 -16.99
N VAL A 907 -13.10 -34.80 -16.41
CA VAL A 907 -14.45 -34.62 -17.00
C VAL A 907 -15.55 -34.33 -15.98
N ASP A 908 -15.26 -34.15 -14.68
CA ASP A 908 -16.25 -33.57 -13.76
C ASP A 908 -16.39 -32.05 -14.00
N GLY A 909 -15.30 -31.44 -14.47
CA GLY A 909 -15.08 -30.01 -14.63
C GLY A 909 -15.31 -29.22 -13.35
N ASP A 910 -14.85 -29.79 -12.23
CA ASP A 910 -14.45 -29.03 -11.05
C ASP A 910 -12.96 -28.68 -11.18
N TYR A 911 -12.63 -27.42 -11.41
CA TYR A 911 -11.23 -26.99 -11.54
C TYR A 911 -10.43 -27.08 -10.22
N GLY A 912 -11.01 -27.61 -9.14
CA GLY A 912 -10.34 -28.08 -7.92
C GLY A 912 -9.83 -29.54 -7.95
N THR A 913 -10.32 -30.37 -8.87
CA THR A 913 -9.83 -31.73 -9.11
C THR A 913 -8.96 -31.78 -10.38
N ARG A 914 -8.23 -32.87 -10.61
CA ARG A 914 -7.45 -33.10 -11.85
C ARG A 914 -7.13 -34.57 -12.06
N TRP A 915 -7.03 -35.01 -13.31
CA TRP A 915 -6.28 -36.23 -13.64
C TRP A 915 -4.79 -35.91 -13.67
N ALA A 916 -3.94 -36.83 -13.19
CA ALA A 916 -2.50 -36.76 -13.39
C ALA A 916 -1.92 -38.15 -13.71
N SER A 917 -1.10 -38.26 -14.74
CA SER A 917 -0.36 -39.48 -15.07
C SER A 917 0.77 -39.74 -14.08
N GLU A 918 1.25 -40.99 -14.03
CA GLU A 918 2.59 -41.27 -13.48
C GLU A 918 3.69 -40.49 -14.23
N TRP A 919 4.91 -40.46 -13.69
CA TRP A 919 6.01 -39.64 -14.21
C TRP A 919 6.69 -40.28 -15.45
N VAL A 920 5.93 -40.42 -16.53
CA VAL A 920 6.31 -41.09 -17.78
C VAL A 920 6.37 -40.12 -18.96
N ASP A 921 7.24 -40.40 -19.95
CA ASP A 921 7.40 -39.55 -21.14
C ASP A 921 6.22 -39.57 -22.11
N THR A 922 5.38 -40.60 -22.09
CA THR A 922 4.16 -40.67 -22.91
C THR A 922 2.99 -41.17 -22.08
N ALA A 923 1.81 -40.58 -22.32
CA ALA A 923 0.58 -40.93 -21.64
C ALA A 923 -0.61 -40.75 -22.58
N TRP A 924 -1.75 -41.35 -22.25
CA TRP A 924 -3.02 -41.05 -22.92
C TRP A 924 -4.18 -41.00 -21.92
N LEU A 925 -5.18 -40.21 -22.26
CA LEU A 925 -6.45 -40.06 -21.54
C LEU A 925 -7.59 -40.13 -22.57
N GLN A 926 -8.58 -40.97 -22.32
CA GLN A 926 -9.62 -41.36 -23.27
C GLN A 926 -11.02 -41.28 -22.63
N VAL A 927 -11.91 -40.52 -23.25
CA VAL A 927 -13.31 -40.41 -22.85
C VAL A 927 -14.20 -41.28 -23.76
N ASP A 928 -15.15 -42.00 -23.17
CA ASP A 928 -16.26 -42.65 -23.86
C ASP A 928 -17.51 -41.76 -23.80
N LEU A 929 -17.91 -41.16 -24.93
CA LEU A 929 -19.13 -40.33 -25.00
C LEU A 929 -20.42 -41.16 -24.81
N GLY A 930 -20.32 -42.49 -24.77
CA GLY A 930 -21.39 -43.47 -24.58
C GLY A 930 -22.10 -43.89 -25.87
N SER A 931 -21.96 -43.08 -26.93
CA SER A 931 -22.46 -43.34 -28.27
C SER A 931 -21.65 -42.52 -29.28
N VAL A 932 -21.76 -42.82 -30.57
CA VAL A 932 -21.16 -41.97 -31.61
C VAL A 932 -21.83 -40.59 -31.58
N GLN A 933 -21.04 -39.54 -31.37
CA GLN A 933 -21.48 -38.15 -31.37
C GLN A 933 -20.65 -37.33 -32.35
N SER A 934 -21.28 -36.36 -33.02
CA SER A 934 -20.60 -35.32 -33.76
C SER A 934 -20.13 -34.21 -32.82
N PHE A 935 -18.89 -33.74 -33.02
CA PHE A 935 -18.29 -32.64 -32.27
C PHE A 935 -17.29 -31.86 -33.16
N ASN A 936 -17.11 -30.58 -32.84
CA ASN A 936 -16.30 -29.64 -33.65
C ASN A 936 -15.28 -28.84 -32.82
N ARG A 937 -15.20 -29.09 -31.52
CA ARG A 937 -14.23 -28.46 -30.62
C ARG A 937 -13.76 -29.45 -29.56
N VAL A 938 -12.47 -29.43 -29.27
CA VAL A 938 -11.87 -30.08 -28.11
C VAL A 938 -11.14 -29.02 -27.29
N ARG A 939 -11.20 -29.14 -25.97
CA ARG A 939 -10.47 -28.26 -25.06
C ARG A 939 -9.69 -29.09 -24.05
N LEU A 940 -8.47 -28.66 -23.78
CA LEU A 940 -7.62 -29.21 -22.73
C LEU A 940 -7.28 -28.07 -21.77
N ALA A 941 -7.56 -28.26 -20.49
CA ALA A 941 -7.16 -27.33 -19.42
C ALA A 941 -6.07 -28.00 -18.59
N TRP A 942 -4.84 -27.52 -18.70
CA TRP A 942 -3.66 -28.14 -18.12
C TRP A 942 -3.36 -27.61 -16.72
N GLU A 943 -2.74 -28.46 -15.90
CA GLU A 943 -1.92 -28.00 -14.77
C GLU A 943 -0.59 -27.41 -15.28
N THR A 944 0.26 -26.92 -14.38
CA THR A 944 1.67 -26.60 -14.70
C THR A 944 2.46 -27.81 -15.23
N ALA A 945 2.01 -29.04 -14.96
CA ALA A 945 2.53 -30.28 -15.54
C ALA A 945 1.86 -30.62 -16.90
N TYR A 946 2.12 -29.82 -17.93
CA TYR A 946 1.44 -29.92 -19.24
C TYR A 946 2.23 -30.68 -20.32
N ALA A 947 1.55 -31.02 -21.43
CA ALA A 947 2.16 -31.61 -22.62
C ALA A 947 2.61 -30.54 -23.62
N SER A 948 3.92 -30.48 -23.91
CA SER A 948 4.46 -29.62 -24.97
C SER A 948 4.07 -30.12 -26.37
N ALA A 949 3.86 -31.42 -26.55
CA ALA A 949 3.35 -32.02 -27.78
C ALA A 949 2.38 -33.19 -27.51
N TYR A 950 1.31 -33.27 -28.31
CA TYR A 950 0.30 -34.32 -28.22
C TYR A 950 -0.50 -34.46 -29.53
N THR A 951 -1.37 -35.46 -29.59
CA THR A 951 -2.35 -35.63 -30.67
C THR A 951 -3.76 -35.85 -30.11
N ILE A 952 -4.78 -35.34 -30.80
CA ILE A 952 -6.18 -35.72 -30.55
C ILE A 952 -6.55 -36.83 -31.53
N GLN A 953 -7.09 -37.90 -30.99
CA GLN A 953 -7.42 -39.12 -31.71
C GLN A 953 -8.85 -39.55 -31.41
N VAL A 954 -9.50 -40.23 -32.36
CA VAL A 954 -10.88 -40.71 -32.21
C VAL A 954 -11.03 -42.17 -32.63
N SER A 955 -12.02 -42.84 -32.05
CA SER A 955 -12.33 -44.24 -32.31
C SER A 955 -13.83 -44.52 -32.12
N ASP A 956 -14.32 -45.57 -32.77
CA ASP A 956 -15.71 -46.03 -32.68
C ASP A 956 -15.85 -47.32 -31.85
N ASP A 957 -14.76 -48.10 -31.75
CA ASP A 957 -14.67 -49.33 -30.96
C ASP A 957 -13.87 -49.17 -29.66
N GLY A 958 -13.05 -48.11 -29.54
CA GLY A 958 -12.21 -47.83 -28.37
C GLY A 958 -10.83 -48.50 -28.43
N VAL A 959 -10.47 -49.07 -29.59
CA VAL A 959 -9.22 -49.81 -29.83
C VAL A 959 -8.50 -49.25 -31.05
N ASN A 960 -9.20 -49.07 -32.17
CA ASN A 960 -8.66 -48.58 -33.42
C ASN A 960 -8.80 -47.05 -33.50
N PHE A 961 -7.70 -46.33 -33.32
CA PHE A 961 -7.67 -44.86 -33.26
C PHE A 961 -7.12 -44.23 -34.53
N ARG A 962 -7.77 -43.14 -34.97
CA ARG A 962 -7.30 -42.24 -36.04
C ARG A 962 -7.03 -40.84 -35.47
N THR A 963 -5.88 -40.26 -35.81
CA THR A 963 -5.53 -38.89 -35.41
C THR A 963 -6.36 -37.88 -36.22
N ILE A 964 -6.92 -36.87 -35.54
CA ILE A 964 -7.67 -35.76 -36.14
C ILE A 964 -7.02 -34.39 -35.89
N HIS A 965 -6.09 -34.28 -34.94
CA HIS A 965 -5.31 -33.08 -34.69
C HIS A 965 -3.92 -33.45 -34.13
N ILE A 966 -2.91 -32.66 -34.47
CA ILE A 966 -1.52 -32.80 -33.99
C ILE A 966 -1.08 -31.44 -33.47
N GLN A 967 -0.70 -31.37 -32.20
CA GLN A 967 -0.13 -30.18 -31.58
C GLN A 967 1.34 -30.44 -31.25
N SER A 968 2.24 -29.70 -31.89
CA SER A 968 3.70 -29.88 -31.77
C SER A 968 4.38 -28.92 -30.78
N SER A 969 3.64 -27.92 -30.29
CA SER A 969 4.15 -26.85 -29.43
C SER A 969 3.00 -26.15 -28.70
N SER A 970 2.44 -26.78 -27.67
CA SER A 970 1.57 -26.10 -26.70
C SER A 970 2.42 -25.39 -25.63
N ASP A 971 1.90 -24.31 -25.08
CA ASP A 971 2.42 -23.53 -23.95
C ASP A 971 1.67 -23.81 -22.63
N GLY A 972 0.73 -24.76 -22.63
CA GLY A 972 -0.01 -25.20 -21.45
C GLY A 972 -1.31 -24.41 -21.26
N GLY A 973 -1.59 -23.96 -20.03
CA GLY A 973 -2.77 -23.15 -19.73
C GLY A 973 -4.08 -23.83 -20.18
N PHE A 974 -4.72 -23.31 -21.23
CA PHE A 974 -5.78 -24.03 -21.93
C PHE A 974 -5.61 -23.99 -23.44
N ASP A 975 -5.59 -25.16 -24.09
CA ASP A 975 -5.69 -25.27 -25.54
C ASP A 975 -7.17 -25.28 -25.96
N GLU A 976 -7.54 -24.47 -26.96
CA GLU A 976 -8.83 -24.56 -27.64
C GLU A 976 -8.65 -25.01 -29.10
N LEU A 977 -9.09 -26.22 -29.40
CA LEU A 977 -8.83 -26.90 -30.67
C LEU A 977 -10.11 -26.97 -31.51
N THR A 978 -10.13 -26.23 -32.63
CA THR A 978 -11.17 -26.43 -33.66
C THR A 978 -10.89 -27.73 -34.41
N VAL A 979 -11.86 -28.63 -34.44
CA VAL A 979 -11.77 -29.95 -35.08
C VAL A 979 -13.06 -30.25 -35.86
N SER A 980 -13.13 -31.41 -36.51
CA SER A 980 -14.40 -31.92 -37.05
C SER A 980 -14.36 -33.44 -37.03
N ALA A 981 -15.22 -34.06 -36.21
CA ALA A 981 -15.28 -35.50 -36.07
C ALA A 981 -16.70 -35.99 -35.72
N SER A 982 -16.93 -37.26 -36.01
CA SER A 982 -18.01 -38.05 -35.43
C SER A 982 -17.41 -39.37 -34.97
N SER A 983 -17.50 -39.66 -33.67
CA SER A 983 -17.02 -40.92 -33.08
C SER A 983 -17.57 -41.13 -31.66
N ARG A 984 -17.37 -42.33 -31.11
CA ARG A 984 -17.76 -42.65 -29.71
C ARG A 984 -16.69 -42.29 -28.69
N TYR A 985 -15.42 -42.55 -29.00
CA TYR A 985 -14.30 -42.32 -28.10
C TYR A 985 -13.41 -41.20 -28.61
N VAL A 986 -12.95 -40.34 -27.69
CA VAL A 986 -12.01 -39.25 -27.96
C VAL A 986 -10.84 -39.38 -27.00
N ARG A 987 -9.62 -39.31 -27.52
CA ARG A 987 -8.38 -39.54 -26.77
C ARG A 987 -7.38 -38.44 -27.03
N VAL A 988 -6.86 -37.84 -25.96
CA VAL A 988 -5.61 -37.07 -26.02
C VAL A 988 -4.45 -38.03 -25.76
N ASN A 989 -3.50 -38.07 -26.69
CA ASN A 989 -2.32 -38.93 -26.64
C ASN A 989 -1.07 -38.04 -26.61
N MET A 990 -0.45 -37.95 -25.44
CA MET A 990 0.62 -37.01 -25.11
C MET A 990 1.99 -37.63 -25.40
N THR A 991 2.83 -36.87 -26.10
CA THR A 991 4.06 -37.35 -26.76
C THR A 991 5.31 -36.53 -26.44
N GLY A 992 5.17 -35.39 -25.76
CA GLY A 992 6.26 -34.58 -25.25
C GLY A 992 5.83 -33.86 -23.98
N ARG A 993 6.64 -33.99 -22.91
CA ARG A 993 6.45 -33.27 -21.65
C ARG A 993 6.95 -31.84 -21.76
N ALA A 994 6.34 -30.90 -21.04
CA ALA A 994 6.87 -29.56 -20.85
C ALA A 994 7.73 -29.39 -19.58
N THR A 995 7.60 -30.32 -18.63
CA THR A 995 8.30 -30.30 -17.34
C THR A 995 8.89 -31.68 -17.00
N ALA A 996 9.61 -31.78 -15.88
CA ALA A 996 10.15 -33.06 -15.38
C ALA A 996 9.07 -34.00 -14.79
N TRP A 997 7.85 -33.51 -14.57
CA TRP A 997 6.76 -34.24 -13.91
C TRP A 997 6.03 -35.20 -14.88
N GLY A 998 4.89 -35.74 -14.47
CA GLY A 998 3.95 -36.39 -15.40
C GLY A 998 3.18 -35.37 -16.25
N TYR A 999 2.05 -35.82 -16.81
CA TYR A 999 1.04 -34.96 -17.45
C TYR A 999 -0.15 -34.77 -16.51
N SER A 1000 -0.78 -33.60 -16.48
CA SER A 1000 -2.00 -33.37 -15.70
C SER A 1000 -2.98 -32.39 -16.35
N LEU A 1001 -4.26 -32.75 -16.29
CA LEU A 1001 -5.40 -32.00 -16.85
C LEU A 1001 -6.44 -31.76 -15.75
N TYR A 1002 -6.85 -30.50 -15.59
CA TYR A 1002 -8.06 -30.12 -14.86
C TYR A 1002 -9.34 -30.45 -15.64
N GLU A 1003 -9.31 -30.41 -16.98
CA GLU A 1003 -10.49 -30.69 -17.82
C GLU A 1003 -10.08 -31.14 -19.24
N PHE A 1004 -10.82 -32.11 -19.79
CA PHE A 1004 -10.77 -32.57 -21.17
C PHE A 1004 -12.19 -32.51 -21.78
N GLY A 1005 -12.59 -31.29 -22.17
CA GLY A 1005 -13.91 -30.98 -22.72
C GLY A 1005 -14.03 -31.35 -24.21
N VAL A 1006 -15.15 -31.95 -24.61
CA VAL A 1006 -15.43 -32.35 -25.99
C VAL A 1006 -16.74 -31.72 -26.43
N TYR A 1007 -16.68 -30.63 -27.20
CA TYR A 1007 -17.82 -29.74 -27.42
C TYR A 1007 -18.45 -29.88 -28.80
N ARG A 1008 -19.79 -29.83 -28.81
CA ARG A 1008 -20.59 -29.54 -30.00
C ARG A 1008 -21.27 -28.18 -29.82
N THR A 1009 -20.90 -27.21 -30.67
CA THR A 1009 -21.59 -25.91 -30.78
C THR A 1009 -22.96 -26.05 -31.42
#